data_AF-A0A265Q8R4-F1
#
_entry.id   AF-A0A265Q8R4-F1
#
_cell.length_a   1.000
_cell.length_b   1.000
_cell.length_c   1.000
_cell.angle_alpha   90.00
_cell.angle_beta   90.00
_cell.angle_gamma   90.00
#
_symmetry.space_group_name_H-M   'P 1'
#
loop_
_entity.id
_entity.type
_entity.pdbx_description
1 polymer ?
#
loop_
_entity_poly.entity_id
_entity_poly.type
_entity_poly.pdbx_seq_one_letter_code
_entity_poly.pdbx_strand_id
1 'polypeptide(L)'
;MRRRFISFVLAIIILIPLVPIPVFSNGLVKEIDVFMNNFRVQVEGKNFSHKEVFLYEGDIFVPMKDFGKALGLGVNFNSNKRALTLNSNNKLRFNDNSKYPIAYQRGYEIEVKERLMDNISQEIRDFLRDTKSKSSSKDIDLKTIRAGFSGIEITLDGKKIFLDGEPLLYSDDVYLPLTSLSPYLYITPKLNDNVIDIDCNGVLKDKPKDTIYPSYYSIDELVKFREDLNNRYARELEELNKKKKIIMDVKIPYEEIKSLSDMERYLNRHLSKINDLNVDIDLRSGTGNWYYVEIDFSTRDNSRWRNLSRRDVEAYIWDIYVAISSLYDEEARIQGNIKRYVSFDTKAKNIVFSFMDSGLDMKSKVDPVFIGELLNKTLGKYGGEYFDYTARISGYDLELVITPSHSDYMERWSPSRKLDLLERINSEIRRYYPGLKVNGKVVYKDLESISFTIDDNKVRSTTLMADTAEYLNNRYGVLYTNGVRIPIKYSLNQVDNDNFKLMVDMDFSVSDSKWNTSSKDDLADLMNEVMKLIVDMWDANVFVQVFDKSQYLVYEYIVSQDTVQMVRANPSGGEVVEGSTVTLSTATNGSRIYYTLDGSMPTINSNLYTAPIVISSNTTIKAFAVRNGFKDSPVSTFEYTIVADDNMAIGLDSLRFDIGTLSPRFDRRESNYTLSLPYGTSRVKVTPTAGIGNITVNGTTVASGDSIDVNIDSNPINIIHTEPGKAKNRSYTINVKLEDKEESDVKLRSYSFNTLGYGIFSGQLTGNYSGHRVKLLSTTGSPYDEVSVDSNGEFEIVGFPIDFLSKLIGYKYEVIDSNGNIVDSGTLSER
;
A
#
# COMPACT_ATOMS: atom_id res chain seq x y z
N MET A 1 2.73 -9.16 82.31
CA MET A 1 3.04 -7.87 81.64
C MET A 1 4.54 -7.81 81.38
N ARG A 2 4.98 -7.40 80.19
CA ARG A 2 6.33 -7.56 79.58
C ARG A 2 6.72 -8.98 79.12
N ARG A 3 6.12 -9.46 78.01
CA ARG A 3 6.76 -10.44 77.09
C ARG A 3 6.00 -10.66 75.75
N ARG A 4 5.34 -9.63 75.21
CA ARG A 4 4.70 -9.66 73.87
C ARG A 4 4.96 -8.39 73.04
N PHE A 5 6.13 -7.76 73.19
CA PHE A 5 6.55 -6.58 72.40
C PHE A 5 7.84 -6.82 71.58
N ILE A 6 8.32 -8.06 71.52
CA ILE A 6 9.61 -8.40 70.85
C ILE A 6 9.39 -9.03 69.46
N SER A 7 8.15 -9.26 69.03
CA SER A 7 7.86 -9.96 67.77
C SER A 7 7.26 -9.08 66.67
N PHE A 8 7.13 -7.76 66.87
CA PHE A 8 6.58 -6.83 65.86
C PHE A 8 7.59 -5.80 65.32
N VAL A 9 8.82 -5.77 65.85
CA VAL A 9 9.92 -4.93 65.33
C VAL A 9 10.83 -5.72 64.38
N LEU A 10 10.62 -7.03 64.21
CA LEU A 10 11.35 -7.87 63.27
C LEU A 10 10.81 -7.82 61.81
N ALA A 11 9.85 -6.94 61.51
CA ALA A 11 9.23 -6.83 60.18
C ALA A 11 9.48 -5.48 59.47
N ILE A 12 10.30 -4.58 60.04
CA ILE A 12 10.68 -3.32 59.39
C ILE A 12 12.19 -3.14 59.63
N ILE A 13 12.95 -2.89 58.57
CA ILE A 13 14.43 -2.86 58.47
C ILE A 13 15.06 -4.20 58.00
N ILE A 14 14.40 -4.88 57.05
CA ILE A 14 15.06 -5.61 55.93
C ILE A 14 15.09 -4.66 54.73
N LEU A 15 15.61 -3.45 54.96
CA LEU A 15 15.83 -2.41 53.95
C LEU A 15 17.00 -1.58 54.49
N ILE A 16 18.02 -1.41 53.65
CA ILE A 16 19.38 -0.90 53.92
C ILE A 16 20.39 -2.03 54.24
N PRO A 17 20.85 -2.80 53.24
CA PRO A 17 22.24 -3.21 53.21
C PRO A 17 23.13 -2.05 52.80
N LEU A 18 24.13 -1.87 53.65
CA LEU A 18 25.32 -1.06 53.52
C LEU A 18 25.85 -0.97 52.08
N VAL A 19 26.17 0.27 51.71
CA VAL A 19 26.90 0.69 50.51
C VAL A 19 28.12 -0.20 50.26
N PRO A 20 28.20 -0.93 49.13
CA PRO A 20 29.48 -1.45 48.68
C PRO A 20 30.39 -0.28 48.29
N ILE A 21 31.58 -0.25 48.88
CA ILE A 21 32.69 0.62 48.45
C ILE A 21 32.93 0.31 46.95
N PRO A 22 32.89 1.30 46.04
CA PRO A 22 33.20 1.04 44.64
C PRO A 22 34.69 0.70 44.52
N VAL A 23 34.97 -0.59 44.35
CA VAL A 23 36.21 -1.09 43.79
C VAL A 23 36.18 -0.73 42.31
N PHE A 24 36.98 0.27 41.91
CA PHE A 24 37.17 0.65 40.50
C PHE A 24 37.67 -0.56 39.70
N SER A 25 36.89 -1.06 38.75
CA SER A 25 37.24 -2.21 37.92
C SER A 25 38.12 -1.82 36.72
N ASN A 26 38.94 -2.77 36.29
CA ASN A 26 39.91 -2.68 35.20
C ASN A 26 39.29 -2.23 33.86
N GLY A 27 40.07 -1.53 33.04
CA GLY A 27 39.61 -0.83 31.84
C GLY A 27 39.14 -1.80 30.76
N LEU A 28 38.03 -1.49 30.11
CA LEU A 28 37.45 -2.30 29.04
C LEU A 28 38.24 -2.03 27.77
N VAL A 29 39.14 -2.94 27.40
CA VAL A 29 39.77 -2.90 26.06
C VAL A 29 38.79 -3.49 25.06
N LYS A 30 38.46 -2.74 24.00
CA LYS A 30 37.58 -3.18 22.89
C LYS A 30 38.35 -3.16 21.58
N GLU A 31 38.01 -4.08 20.69
CA GLU A 31 38.38 -3.99 19.27
C GLU A 31 37.35 -3.13 18.55
N ILE A 32 37.81 -2.12 17.81
CA ILE A 32 36.96 -1.21 17.05
C ILE A 32 37.49 -1.08 15.63
N ASP A 33 36.58 -0.97 14.66
CA ASP A 33 36.92 -0.69 13.28
C ASP A 33 36.96 0.81 13.05
N VAL A 34 38.08 1.30 12.54
CA VAL A 34 38.31 2.72 12.30
C VAL A 34 38.71 2.95 10.85
N PHE A 35 38.30 4.08 10.31
CA PHE A 35 38.69 4.50 8.98
C PHE A 35 39.98 5.31 9.04
N MET A 36 41.02 4.82 8.37
CA MET A 36 42.33 5.47 8.30
C MET A 36 42.58 5.95 6.87
N ASN A 37 42.87 7.23 6.71
CA ASN A 37 43.07 7.83 5.38
C ASN A 37 44.30 8.76 5.36
N ASN A 38 45.35 8.42 6.11
CA ASN A 38 46.56 9.23 6.25
C ASN A 38 46.24 10.71 6.56
N PHE A 39 45.29 10.93 7.47
CA PHE A 39 44.88 12.27 7.86
C PHE A 39 46.08 13.05 8.42
N ARG A 40 46.32 14.24 7.89
CA ARG A 40 47.32 15.18 8.40
C ARG A 40 46.62 16.29 9.16
N VAL A 41 47.05 16.56 10.39
CA VAL A 41 46.51 17.67 11.19
C VAL A 41 47.46 18.85 11.15
N GLN A 42 46.89 20.03 10.91
CA GLN A 42 47.58 21.32 10.97
C GLN A 42 46.93 22.19 12.03
N VAL A 43 47.70 23.10 12.63
CA VAL A 43 47.17 24.13 13.52
C VAL A 43 47.60 25.47 12.95
N GLU A 44 46.63 26.31 12.61
CA GLU A 44 46.85 27.61 11.95
C GLU A 44 47.74 27.48 10.70
N GLY A 45 47.45 26.48 9.85
CA GLY A 45 48.18 26.18 8.61
C GLY A 45 49.58 25.59 8.82
N LYS A 46 50.00 25.30 10.06
CA LYS A 46 51.32 24.73 10.36
C LYS A 46 51.22 23.24 10.67
N ASN A 47 51.98 22.44 9.93
CA ASN A 47 52.14 21.01 10.22
C ASN A 47 52.89 20.79 11.54
N PHE A 48 52.54 19.71 12.21
CA PHE A 48 53.28 19.19 13.36
C PHE A 48 53.29 17.65 13.29
N SER A 49 54.27 17.03 13.97
CA SER A 49 54.29 15.58 14.09
C SER A 49 53.20 15.15 15.06
N HIS A 50 52.36 14.20 14.64
CA HIS A 50 51.31 13.61 15.46
C HIS A 50 51.19 12.11 15.19
N LYS A 51 50.66 11.37 16.16
CA LYS A 51 50.24 9.98 15.94
C LYS A 51 49.05 9.91 14.97
N GLU A 52 48.83 8.75 14.37
CA GLU A 52 47.80 8.54 13.35
C GLU A 52 46.40 8.96 13.84
N VAL A 53 45.73 9.79 13.04
CA VAL A 53 44.35 10.24 13.29
C VAL A 53 43.42 9.37 12.46
N PHE A 54 42.26 9.04 13.03
CA PHE A 54 41.31 8.12 12.40
C PHE A 54 39.87 8.59 12.65
N LEU A 55 38.96 8.07 11.83
CA LEU A 55 37.54 8.29 11.98
C LEU A 55 36.87 7.08 12.62
N TYR A 56 36.11 7.31 13.68
CA TYR A 56 35.38 6.30 14.44
C TYR A 56 34.03 6.86 14.84
N GLU A 57 32.95 6.09 14.65
CA GLU A 57 31.57 6.53 14.94
C GLU A 57 31.20 7.90 14.34
N GLY A 58 31.77 8.23 13.18
CA GLY A 58 31.51 9.50 12.48
C GLY A 58 32.31 10.71 13.00
N ASP A 59 33.17 10.58 14.01
CA ASP A 59 34.05 11.65 14.49
C ASP A 59 35.53 11.36 14.22
N ILE A 60 36.32 12.43 14.10
CA ILE A 60 37.76 12.40 13.97
C ILE A 60 38.36 12.33 15.38
N PHE A 61 39.07 11.25 15.67
CA PHE A 61 39.76 11.07 16.95
C PHE A 61 41.20 11.57 16.87
N VAL A 62 41.54 12.54 17.73
CA VAL A 62 42.86 13.20 17.73
C VAL A 62 43.69 12.84 18.97
N PRO A 63 45.01 12.55 18.84
CA PRO A 63 45.89 12.20 19.95
C PRO A 63 46.28 13.42 20.78
N MET A 64 45.91 13.45 22.06
CA MET A 64 46.01 14.68 22.86
C MET A 64 47.41 15.12 23.23
N LYS A 65 48.39 14.21 23.34
CA LYS A 65 49.77 14.59 23.68
C LYS A 65 50.38 15.55 22.67
N ASP A 66 50.36 15.19 21.39
CA ASP A 66 50.94 16.00 20.32
C ASP A 66 49.99 17.11 19.90
N PHE A 67 48.68 16.82 19.80
CA PHE A 67 47.67 17.79 19.41
C PHE A 67 47.53 18.92 20.43
N GLY A 68 47.40 18.61 21.72
CA GLY A 68 47.30 19.63 22.76
C GLY A 68 48.55 20.49 22.85
N LYS A 69 49.75 19.91 22.69
CA LYS A 69 50.99 20.68 22.58
C LYS A 69 50.99 21.60 21.35
N ALA A 70 50.50 21.11 20.21
CA ALA A 70 50.36 21.92 18.99
C ALA A 70 49.36 23.07 19.15
N LEU A 71 48.33 22.91 19.98
CA LEU A 71 47.41 23.99 20.37
C LEU A 71 48.00 24.94 21.44
N GLY A 72 49.12 24.58 22.08
CA GLY A 72 49.72 25.36 23.17
C GLY A 72 49.10 25.07 24.55
N LEU A 73 48.43 23.92 24.70
CA LEU A 73 47.89 23.42 25.95
C LEU A 73 48.95 22.66 26.75
N GLY A 74 48.92 22.78 28.07
CA GLY A 74 49.54 21.80 28.96
C GLY A 74 48.69 20.53 28.98
N VAL A 75 49.28 19.38 28.68
CA VAL A 75 48.59 18.08 28.62
C VAL A 75 49.24 17.13 29.63
N ASN A 76 48.45 16.62 30.57
CA ASN A 76 48.92 15.66 31.56
C ASN A 76 47.90 14.54 31.76
N PHE A 77 48.28 13.30 31.50
CA PHE A 77 47.43 12.12 31.72
C PHE A 77 47.94 11.30 32.91
N ASN A 78 47.08 11.13 33.93
CA ASN A 78 47.34 10.24 35.04
C ASN A 78 46.64 8.89 34.78
N SER A 79 47.42 7.90 34.37
CA SER A 79 46.91 6.55 34.05
C SER A 79 46.26 5.85 35.25
N ASN A 80 46.76 6.06 36.47
CA ASN A 80 46.21 5.45 37.69
C ASN A 80 44.85 6.02 38.08
N LYS A 81 44.66 7.33 37.88
CA LYS A 81 43.39 8.02 38.15
C LYS A 81 42.48 8.09 36.93
N ARG A 82 42.95 7.66 35.76
CA ARG A 82 42.34 7.88 34.44
C ARG A 82 41.86 9.31 34.26
N ALA A 83 42.72 10.26 34.57
CA ALA A 83 42.39 11.68 34.49
C ALA A 83 43.31 12.35 33.47
N LEU A 84 42.73 12.94 32.43
CA LEU A 84 43.40 13.83 31.49
C LEU A 84 43.16 15.28 31.91
N THR A 85 44.24 16.00 32.23
CA THR A 85 44.20 17.43 32.54
C THR A 85 44.78 18.23 31.38
N LEU A 86 43.98 19.15 30.88
CA LEU A 86 44.30 20.13 29.86
C LEU A 86 44.37 21.52 30.52
N ASN A 87 45.40 22.30 30.20
CA ASN A 87 45.60 23.64 30.73
C ASN A 87 45.86 24.62 29.59
N SER A 88 44.99 25.61 29.42
CA SER A 88 45.10 26.65 28.40
C SER A 88 46.08 27.76 28.76
N ASN A 89 46.61 27.75 29.98
CA ASN A 89 47.42 28.81 30.59
C ASN A 89 46.64 30.13 30.71
N ASN A 90 45.40 30.05 31.19
CA ASN A 90 44.45 31.18 31.35
C ASN A 90 44.01 31.83 30.03
N LYS A 91 44.15 31.14 28.89
CA LYS A 91 43.69 31.63 27.58
C LYS A 91 42.20 31.40 27.38
N LEU A 92 41.63 30.35 27.97
CA LEU A 92 40.19 30.09 27.96
C LEU A 92 39.52 30.76 29.16
N ARG A 93 38.53 31.62 28.91
CA ARG A 93 37.72 32.29 29.94
C ARG A 93 36.27 31.84 29.80
N PHE A 94 35.85 30.88 30.62
CA PHE A 94 34.52 30.24 30.53
C PHE A 94 33.34 31.10 31.04
N ASN A 95 33.60 32.27 31.67
CA ASN A 95 32.59 33.12 32.30
C ASN A 95 32.57 34.56 31.74
N ASP A 96 33.12 34.82 30.55
CA ASP A 96 33.30 36.18 30.03
C ASP A 96 32.34 36.49 28.88
N ASN A 97 31.86 37.74 28.77
CA ASN A 97 31.08 38.27 27.63
C ASN A 97 31.95 38.42 26.35
N SER A 98 32.97 37.58 26.21
CA SER A 98 33.96 37.65 25.14
C SER A 98 33.34 37.25 23.81
N LYS A 99 33.90 37.77 22.71
CA LYS A 99 33.43 37.49 21.35
C LYS A 99 34.01 36.20 20.73
N TYR A 100 34.87 35.49 21.45
CA TYR A 100 35.49 34.24 20.99
C TYR A 100 34.49 33.09 20.70
N PRO A 101 33.44 32.85 21.52
CA PRO A 101 32.41 31.87 21.19
C PRO A 101 31.67 32.21 19.89
N ILE A 102 31.42 33.50 19.65
CA ILE A 102 30.76 33.99 18.43
C ILE A 102 31.67 33.73 17.21
N ALA A 103 32.97 34.02 17.33
CA ALA A 103 33.93 33.71 16.29
C ALA A 103 33.90 32.20 15.96
N TYR A 104 34.05 31.34 16.96
CA TYR A 104 33.98 29.88 16.81
C TYR A 104 32.70 29.43 16.10
N GLN A 105 31.53 29.86 16.59
CA GLN A 105 30.24 29.50 16.01
C GLN A 105 30.15 29.90 14.53
N ARG A 106 30.52 31.14 14.18
CA ARG A 106 30.50 31.59 12.79
C ARG A 106 31.51 30.84 11.92
N GLY A 107 32.67 30.47 12.46
CA GLY A 107 33.65 29.65 11.75
C GLY A 107 33.07 28.29 11.34
N TYR A 108 32.35 27.64 12.27
CA TYR A 108 31.68 26.37 12.00
C TYR A 108 30.55 26.51 10.97
N GLU A 109 29.71 27.56 11.07
CA GLU A 109 28.65 27.82 10.09
C GLU A 109 29.19 28.05 8.67
N ILE A 110 30.31 28.76 8.54
CA ILE A 110 30.99 29.00 7.26
C ILE A 110 31.47 27.69 6.65
N GLU A 111 32.15 26.84 7.42
CA GLU A 111 32.67 25.54 6.96
C GLU A 111 31.55 24.63 6.45
N VAL A 112 30.41 24.59 7.16
CA VAL A 112 29.23 23.82 6.74
C VAL A 112 28.69 24.33 5.40
N LYS A 113 28.57 25.66 5.24
CA LYS A 113 28.09 26.26 4.00
C LYS A 113 29.02 26.00 2.82
N GLU A 114 30.33 26.10 3.00
CA GLU A 114 31.31 25.78 1.93
C GLU A 114 31.10 24.35 1.42
N ARG A 115 30.96 23.37 2.31
CA ARG A 115 30.74 21.97 1.92
C ARG A 115 29.41 21.75 1.22
N LEU A 116 28.34 22.40 1.68
CA LEU A 116 27.03 22.34 1.02
C LEU A 116 27.11 22.90 -0.40
N MET A 117 27.78 24.04 -0.57
CA MET A 117 27.99 24.67 -1.87
C MET A 117 28.80 23.78 -2.81
N ASP A 118 29.86 23.14 -2.32
CA ASP A 118 30.69 22.21 -3.10
C ASP A 118 29.90 20.98 -3.56
N ASN A 119 29.09 20.40 -2.65
CA ASN A 119 28.25 19.25 -2.96
C ASN A 119 27.20 19.60 -4.02
N ILE A 120 26.44 20.67 -3.83
CA ILE A 120 25.44 21.14 -4.81
C ILE A 120 26.11 21.44 -6.16
N SER A 121 27.27 22.07 -6.15
CA SER A 121 28.03 22.37 -7.38
C SER A 121 28.50 21.10 -8.09
N GLN A 122 28.86 20.05 -7.34
CA GLN A 122 29.20 18.76 -7.90
C GLN A 122 27.98 18.05 -8.48
N GLU A 123 26.86 18.01 -7.77
CA GLU A 123 25.60 17.43 -8.22
C GLU A 123 25.13 18.05 -9.54
N ILE A 124 25.17 19.39 -9.65
CA ILE A 124 24.86 20.10 -10.90
C ILE A 124 25.82 19.70 -12.03
N ARG A 125 27.13 19.63 -11.75
CA ARG A 125 28.14 19.24 -12.76
C ARG A 125 27.92 17.81 -13.25
N ASP A 126 27.60 16.90 -12.33
CA ASP A 126 27.40 15.49 -12.64
C ASP A 126 26.11 15.28 -13.44
N PHE A 127 25.03 15.98 -13.10
CA PHE A 127 23.78 16.00 -13.87
C PHE A 127 23.98 16.51 -15.29
N LEU A 128 24.69 17.63 -15.47
CA LEU A 128 24.93 18.24 -16.77
C LEU A 128 25.87 17.45 -17.69
N ARG A 129 26.72 16.58 -17.14
CA ARG A 129 27.72 15.85 -17.93
C ARG A 129 27.17 14.64 -18.67
N ASP A 130 25.93 14.20 -18.41
CA ASP A 130 25.30 13.02 -19.03
C ASP A 130 26.27 11.82 -19.17
N THR A 131 27.06 11.58 -18.13
CA THR A 131 28.06 10.51 -18.13
C THR A 131 27.84 9.57 -16.98
N LYS A 132 27.62 8.30 -17.33
CA LYS A 132 28.00 7.12 -16.55
C LYS A 132 29.48 7.19 -16.18
N SER A 133 29.86 8.07 -15.26
CA SER A 133 31.15 8.02 -14.60
C SER A 133 30.89 7.50 -13.21
N LYS A 134 31.04 6.17 -13.05
CA LYS A 134 31.34 5.59 -11.75
C LYS A 134 32.50 6.38 -11.17
N SER A 135 32.21 7.23 -10.19
CA SER A 135 33.21 7.64 -9.21
C SER A 135 33.84 6.34 -8.70
N SER A 136 35.13 6.16 -8.97
CA SER A 136 35.87 5.03 -8.44
C SER A 136 35.72 5.08 -6.93
N SER A 137 35.09 4.07 -6.35
CA SER A 137 35.24 3.79 -4.94
C SER A 137 36.74 3.66 -4.68
N LYS A 138 37.35 4.73 -4.12
CA LYS A 138 38.63 4.57 -3.43
C LYS A 138 38.37 3.49 -2.39
N ASP A 139 39.16 2.43 -2.42
CA ASP A 139 39.12 1.37 -1.42
C ASP A 139 39.08 2.00 -0.03
N ILE A 140 38.03 1.69 0.72
CA ILE A 140 37.84 2.18 2.08
C ILE A 140 38.80 1.38 2.96
N ASP A 141 39.91 2.01 3.38
CA ASP A 141 40.92 1.38 4.24
C ASP A 141 40.41 1.35 5.70
N LEU A 142 39.57 0.35 5.98
CA LEU A 142 39.05 0.02 7.30
C LEU A 142 40.08 -0.84 8.05
N LYS A 143 40.46 -0.39 9.25
CA LYS A 143 41.46 -1.07 10.08
C LYS A 143 40.90 -1.31 11.48
N THR A 144 41.02 -2.53 11.97
CA THR A 144 40.65 -2.87 13.35
C THR A 144 41.78 -2.49 14.31
N ILE A 145 41.47 -1.71 15.34
CA ILE A 145 42.41 -1.34 16.41
C ILE A 145 41.90 -1.81 17.78
N ARG A 146 42.83 -2.06 18.71
CA ARG A 146 42.52 -2.34 20.12
C ARG A 146 42.65 -1.05 20.92
N ALA A 147 41.54 -0.52 21.40
CA ALA A 147 41.50 0.71 22.18
C ALA A 147 40.92 0.46 23.58
N GLY A 148 41.46 1.15 24.58
CA GLY A 148 40.97 1.13 25.96
C GLY A 148 39.84 2.13 26.14
N PHE A 149 38.69 1.64 26.60
CA PHE A 149 37.51 2.40 26.99
C PHE A 149 37.35 2.32 28.51
N SER A 150 36.57 3.25 29.10
CA SER A 150 36.22 3.39 30.54
C SER A 150 36.79 4.61 31.25
N GLY A 151 35.92 5.63 31.33
CA GLY A 151 35.85 6.57 32.45
C GLY A 151 37.01 7.55 32.55
N ILE A 152 37.64 7.90 31.42
CA ILE A 152 38.67 8.94 31.41
C ILE A 152 38.03 10.27 31.78
N GLU A 153 38.35 10.79 32.95
CA GLU A 153 37.90 12.09 33.39
C GLU A 153 38.73 13.17 32.71
N ILE A 154 38.08 14.14 32.08
CA ILE A 154 38.75 15.24 31.41
C ILE A 154 38.50 16.53 32.18
N THR A 155 39.59 17.20 32.55
CA THR A 155 39.54 18.55 33.13
C THR A 155 40.26 19.54 32.23
N LEU A 156 39.65 20.69 32.00
CA LEU A 156 40.18 21.81 31.25
C LEU A 156 40.20 23.04 32.16
N ASP A 157 41.40 23.59 32.41
CA ASP A 157 41.64 24.67 33.38
C ASP A 157 41.00 24.42 34.75
N GLY A 158 41.08 23.16 35.21
CA GLY A 158 40.53 22.74 36.50
C GLY A 158 39.02 22.51 36.53
N LYS A 159 38.29 22.74 35.43
CA LYS A 159 36.87 22.40 35.29
C LYS A 159 36.69 21.08 34.56
N LYS A 160 35.80 20.22 35.04
CA LYS A 160 35.42 18.99 34.33
C LYS A 160 34.64 19.34 33.06
N ILE A 161 34.98 18.71 31.95
CA ILE A 161 34.23 18.83 30.68
C ILE A 161 33.65 17.48 30.28
N PHE A 162 32.55 17.51 29.53
CA PHE A 162 31.82 16.33 29.09
C PHE A 162 31.83 16.30 27.57
N LEU A 163 32.23 15.18 26.98
CA LEU A 163 32.27 14.99 25.53
C LEU A 163 31.14 14.05 25.12
N ASP A 164 30.57 14.25 23.94
CA ASP A 164 29.50 13.39 23.43
C ASP A 164 30.05 12.03 22.95
N GLY A 165 31.31 11.98 22.49
CA GLY A 165 32.03 10.74 22.19
C GLY A 165 32.91 10.24 23.35
N GLU A 166 32.97 8.92 23.56
CA GLU A 166 33.77 8.33 24.64
C GLU A 166 35.28 8.50 24.36
N PRO A 167 36.06 9.13 25.26
CA PRO A 167 37.52 9.19 25.16
C PRO A 167 38.12 7.78 25.13
N LEU A 168 39.10 7.57 24.26
CA LEU A 168 39.75 6.28 24.12
C LEU A 168 41.25 6.36 24.41
N LEU A 169 41.80 5.28 24.97
CA LEU A 169 43.23 5.11 25.16
C LEU A 169 43.77 4.23 24.02
N TYR A 170 44.62 4.78 23.17
CA TYR A 170 45.22 4.05 22.05
C TYR A 170 46.67 4.47 21.85
N SER A 171 47.55 3.51 21.55
CA SER A 171 48.97 3.76 21.27
C SER A 171 49.66 4.68 22.32
N ASP A 172 49.43 4.42 23.61
CA ASP A 172 49.94 5.22 24.74
C ASP A 172 49.57 6.72 24.68
N ASP A 173 48.38 7.03 24.14
CA ASP A 173 47.78 8.37 24.14
C ASP A 173 46.30 8.32 24.47
N VAL A 174 45.78 9.46 24.95
CA VAL A 174 44.35 9.66 25.05
C VAL A 174 43.89 10.34 23.77
N TYR A 175 42.97 9.70 23.05
CA TYR A 175 42.34 10.25 21.86
C TYR A 175 40.97 10.79 22.23
N LEU A 176 40.69 11.99 21.75
CA LEU A 176 39.41 12.65 21.98
C LEU A 176 38.66 12.88 20.66
N PRO A 177 37.32 12.80 20.68
CA PRO A 177 36.47 13.24 19.57
C PRO A 177 36.68 14.72 19.30
N LEU A 178 37.11 15.07 18.09
CA LEU A 178 37.44 16.45 17.72
C LEU A 178 36.20 17.34 17.71
N THR A 179 35.04 16.82 17.28
CA THR A 179 33.81 17.64 17.24
C THR A 179 33.35 18.06 18.63
N SER A 180 33.25 17.14 19.60
CA SER A 180 32.86 17.48 20.97
C SER A 180 33.93 18.29 21.71
N LEU A 181 35.22 18.14 21.36
CA LEU A 181 36.30 18.92 21.96
C LEU A 181 36.32 20.37 21.46
N SER A 182 35.92 20.61 20.21
CA SER A 182 36.03 21.90 19.53
C SER A 182 35.32 23.07 20.24
N PRO A 183 34.07 22.94 20.74
CA PRO A 183 33.38 23.98 21.49
C PRO A 183 34.10 24.40 22.78
N TYR A 184 34.71 23.46 23.49
CA TYR A 184 35.43 23.73 24.74
C TYR A 184 36.73 24.49 24.51
N LEU A 185 37.37 24.25 23.37
CA LEU A 185 38.64 24.86 22.99
C LEU A 185 38.48 26.11 22.10
N TYR A 186 37.25 26.40 21.66
CA TYR A 186 36.95 27.41 20.65
C TYR A 186 37.82 27.26 19.40
N ILE A 187 37.96 26.04 18.89
CA ILE A 187 38.72 25.73 17.66
C ILE A 187 37.76 25.32 16.54
N THR A 188 38.05 25.69 15.30
CA THR A 188 37.22 25.32 14.13
C THR A 188 38.01 24.41 13.19
N PRO A 189 37.68 23.12 13.09
CA PRO A 189 38.34 22.20 12.17
C PRO A 189 37.83 22.40 10.73
N LYS A 190 38.77 22.53 9.79
CA LYS A 190 38.52 22.61 8.35
C LYS A 190 39.10 21.38 7.66
N LEU A 191 38.27 20.65 6.91
CA LEU A 191 38.70 19.44 6.20
C LEU A 191 38.89 19.74 4.72
N ASN A 192 40.13 19.64 4.25
CA ASN A 192 40.49 19.73 2.84
C ASN A 192 41.13 18.40 2.41
N ASP A 193 40.37 17.55 1.72
CA ASP A 193 40.74 16.17 1.39
C ASP A 193 41.16 15.36 2.63
N ASN A 194 42.45 15.05 2.76
CA ASN A 194 43.02 14.30 3.88
C ASN A 194 43.75 15.23 4.88
N VAL A 195 43.59 16.55 4.78
CA VAL A 195 44.21 17.54 5.68
C VAL A 195 43.14 18.19 6.53
N ILE A 196 43.30 18.11 7.85
CA ILE A 196 42.45 18.76 8.84
C ILE A 196 43.22 19.96 9.38
N ASP A 197 42.87 21.17 8.95
CA ASP A 197 43.46 22.40 9.48
C ASP A 197 42.61 22.95 10.62
N ILE A 198 43.24 23.20 11.76
CA ILE A 198 42.57 23.67 12.98
C ILE A 198 42.78 25.17 13.12
N ASP A 199 41.70 25.93 12.94
CA ASP A 199 41.64 27.35 13.23
C ASP A 199 41.43 27.55 14.75
N CYS A 200 42.40 28.15 15.43
CA CYS A 200 42.34 28.41 16.87
C CYS A 200 41.59 29.68 17.23
N ASN A 201 41.01 30.39 16.26
CA ASN A 201 40.18 31.58 16.42
C ASN A 201 40.86 32.72 17.20
N GLY A 202 42.20 32.73 17.24
CA GLY A 202 42.96 33.68 18.06
C GLY A 202 42.90 33.43 19.57
N VAL A 203 42.34 32.29 20.02
CA VAL A 203 42.12 31.97 21.44
C VAL A 203 43.33 31.27 22.03
N LEU A 204 43.63 30.08 21.53
CA LEU A 204 44.72 29.24 22.04
C LEU A 204 46.07 29.66 21.43
N LYS A 205 46.05 30.08 20.17
CA LYS A 205 47.20 30.60 19.43
C LYS A 205 46.82 31.86 18.68
N ASP A 206 47.77 32.79 18.62
CA ASP A 206 47.65 33.98 17.79
C ASP A 206 47.65 33.59 16.30
N LYS A 207 46.90 34.34 15.51
CA LYS A 207 46.86 34.18 14.06
C LYS A 207 48.22 34.53 13.44
N PRO A 208 48.77 33.73 12.50
CA PRO A 208 50.02 34.05 11.82
C PRO A 208 49.92 35.36 11.03
N LYS A 209 50.93 36.23 11.13
CA LYS A 209 50.96 37.55 10.45
C LYS A 209 51.09 37.48 8.92
N ASP A 210 51.50 36.33 8.38
CA ASP A 210 51.86 36.15 6.96
C ASP A 210 50.80 35.36 6.15
N THR A 211 49.52 35.39 6.56
CA THR A 211 48.44 34.71 5.81
C THR A 211 47.71 35.68 4.87
N ILE A 212 47.04 35.13 3.83
CA ILE A 212 46.28 35.89 2.80
C ILE A 212 45.08 36.67 3.39
N TYR A 213 44.71 36.40 4.64
CA TYR A 213 43.72 37.16 5.37
C TYR A 213 44.39 38.37 6.05
N PRO A 214 43.77 39.57 6.03
CA PRO A 214 44.34 40.71 6.75
C PRO A 214 44.51 40.29 8.20
N SER A 215 45.72 40.42 8.72
CA SER A 215 46.07 40.17 10.12
C SER A 215 45.03 40.82 11.02
N TYR A 216 44.03 40.06 11.49
CA TYR A 216 43.00 40.59 12.38
C TYR A 216 43.71 40.94 13.69
N TYR A 217 43.90 42.24 13.92
CA TYR A 217 44.62 42.79 15.06
C TYR A 217 43.78 42.66 16.36
N SER A 218 42.50 42.28 16.24
CA SER A 218 41.59 42.02 17.36
C SER A 218 40.51 40.97 17.07
N ILE A 219 39.94 40.39 18.12
CA ILE A 219 38.79 39.47 18.05
C ILE A 219 37.54 40.13 17.44
N ASP A 220 37.40 41.46 17.55
CA ASP A 220 36.31 42.23 16.96
C ASP A 220 36.33 42.17 15.42
N GLU A 221 37.51 42.32 14.84
CA GLU A 221 37.69 42.27 13.38
C GLU A 221 37.44 40.86 12.83
N LEU A 222 37.87 39.82 13.56
CA LEU A 222 37.62 38.43 13.18
C LEU A 222 36.12 38.10 13.17
N VAL A 223 35.39 38.50 14.22
CA VAL A 223 33.93 38.27 14.28
C VAL A 223 33.22 39.00 13.14
N LYS A 224 33.55 40.28 12.92
CA LYS A 224 32.94 41.05 11.82
C LYS A 224 33.20 40.41 10.46
N PHE A 225 34.44 40.02 10.19
CA PHE A 225 34.80 39.34 8.94
C PHE A 225 34.02 38.04 8.74
N ARG A 226 33.93 37.21 9.78
CA ARG A 226 33.17 35.95 9.71
C ARG A 226 31.69 36.18 9.53
N GLU A 227 31.14 37.21 10.15
CA GLU A 227 29.73 37.56 9.96
C GLU A 227 29.45 37.99 8.51
N ASP A 228 30.31 38.85 7.94
CA ASP A 228 30.24 39.26 6.54
C ASP A 228 30.37 38.06 5.57
N LEU A 229 31.32 37.16 5.85
CA LEU A 229 31.54 35.93 5.08
C LEU A 229 30.38 34.95 5.17
N ASN A 230 29.85 34.72 6.38
CA ASN A 230 28.71 33.83 6.63
C ASN A 230 27.45 34.32 5.89
N ASN A 231 27.24 35.63 5.85
CA ASN A 231 26.17 36.27 5.10
C ASN A 231 26.38 36.17 3.59
N ARG A 232 27.63 36.30 3.11
CA ARG A 232 27.97 36.08 1.70
C ARG A 232 27.69 34.64 1.27
N TYR A 233 28.17 33.65 2.01
CA TYR A 233 27.93 32.25 1.70
C TYR A 233 26.47 31.84 1.84
N ALA A 234 25.69 32.48 2.72
CA ALA A 234 24.24 32.28 2.75
C ALA A 234 23.60 32.66 1.40
N ARG A 235 23.97 33.81 0.83
CA ARG A 235 23.49 34.26 -0.49
C ARG A 235 23.98 33.35 -1.62
N GLU A 236 25.27 32.97 -1.61
CA GLU A 236 25.82 32.07 -2.64
C GLU A 236 25.17 30.68 -2.61
N LEU A 237 24.88 30.15 -1.43
CA LEU A 237 24.18 28.88 -1.26
C LEU A 237 22.72 28.97 -1.73
N GLU A 238 22.03 30.07 -1.45
CA GLU A 238 20.68 30.34 -1.95
C GLU A 238 20.64 30.37 -3.49
N GLU A 239 21.58 31.08 -4.12
CA GLU A 239 21.71 31.12 -5.58
C GLU A 239 22.05 29.75 -6.19
N LEU A 240 22.93 28.97 -5.54
CA LEU A 240 23.23 27.60 -5.97
C LEU A 240 22.00 26.68 -5.88
N ASN A 241 21.18 26.83 -4.85
CA ASN A 241 19.94 26.08 -4.71
C ASN A 241 18.91 26.46 -5.79
N LYS A 242 18.74 27.75 -6.07
CA LYS A 242 17.91 28.23 -7.19
C LYS A 242 18.38 27.62 -8.52
N LYS A 243 19.69 27.65 -8.76
CA LYS A 243 20.31 27.05 -9.95
C LYS A 243 20.09 25.54 -10.02
N LYS A 244 20.27 24.81 -8.92
CA LYS A 244 20.02 23.36 -8.82
C LYS A 244 18.59 23.04 -9.23
N LYS A 245 17.62 23.72 -8.60
CA LYS A 245 16.18 23.51 -8.82
C LYS A 245 15.80 23.69 -10.29
N ILE A 246 16.26 24.76 -10.94
CA ILE A 246 15.97 25.02 -12.36
C ILE A 246 16.59 23.98 -13.30
N ILE A 247 17.87 23.65 -13.09
CA ILE A 247 18.59 22.72 -13.96
C ILE A 247 18.10 21.28 -13.81
N MET A 248 17.77 20.86 -12.59
CA MET A 248 17.44 19.46 -12.31
C MET A 248 15.94 19.17 -12.43
N ASP A 249 15.09 20.06 -11.89
CA ASP A 249 13.64 19.81 -11.85
C ASP A 249 13.00 20.18 -13.20
N VAL A 250 13.32 21.38 -13.71
CA VAL A 250 12.73 21.92 -14.95
C VAL A 250 13.56 21.56 -16.19
N LYS A 251 14.85 21.22 -16.00
CA LYS A 251 15.78 20.84 -17.09
C LYS A 251 16.03 21.93 -18.12
N ILE A 252 16.04 23.18 -17.66
CA ILE A 252 16.36 24.36 -18.48
C ILE A 252 17.56 25.13 -17.90
N PRO A 253 18.24 25.99 -18.68
CA PRO A 253 19.40 26.75 -18.19
C PRO A 253 19.00 27.82 -17.17
N TYR A 254 19.74 27.94 -16.06
CA TYR A 254 19.57 29.05 -15.12
C TYR A 254 20.00 30.39 -15.74
N GLU A 255 19.20 31.44 -15.57
CA GLU A 255 19.49 32.83 -15.96
C GLU A 255 19.05 33.79 -14.84
N GLU A 256 19.77 34.89 -14.64
CA GLU A 256 19.39 35.95 -13.70
C GLU A 256 18.22 36.77 -14.28
N ILE A 257 17.09 36.84 -13.58
CA ILE A 257 15.88 37.52 -14.04
C ILE A 257 15.64 38.80 -13.23
N LYS A 258 15.60 39.96 -13.91
CA LYS A 258 15.57 41.29 -13.25
C LYS A 258 14.22 41.97 -13.30
N SER A 259 13.32 41.49 -14.16
CA SER A 259 12.02 42.10 -14.37
C SER A 259 11.01 41.06 -14.86
N LEU A 260 9.72 41.37 -14.71
CA LEU A 260 8.65 40.51 -15.23
C LEU A 260 8.78 40.27 -16.74
N SER A 261 9.21 41.27 -17.51
CA SER A 261 9.42 41.13 -18.95
C SER A 261 10.60 40.22 -19.29
N ASP A 262 11.65 40.22 -18.46
CA ASP A 262 12.75 39.26 -18.62
C ASP A 262 12.27 37.83 -18.30
N MET A 263 11.40 37.67 -17.30
CA MET A 263 10.80 36.39 -16.95
C MET A 263 9.94 35.84 -18.09
N GLU A 264 9.05 36.66 -18.67
CA GLU A 264 8.24 36.27 -19.83
C GLU A 264 9.10 35.84 -21.02
N ARG A 265 10.15 36.60 -21.32
CA ARG A 265 11.10 36.27 -22.40
C ARG A 265 11.83 34.96 -22.12
N TYR A 266 12.21 34.73 -20.87
CA TYR A 266 12.88 33.50 -20.44
C TYR A 266 11.95 32.28 -20.60
N LEU A 267 10.69 32.39 -20.14
CA LEU A 267 9.67 31.35 -20.31
C LEU A 267 9.46 31.03 -21.79
N ASN A 268 9.26 32.03 -22.65
CA ASN A 268 9.09 31.79 -24.09
C ASN A 268 10.34 31.23 -24.78
N ARG A 269 11.54 31.48 -24.23
CA ARG A 269 12.78 30.92 -24.82
C ARG A 269 12.92 29.43 -24.52
N HIS A 270 12.64 29.03 -23.28
CA HIS A 270 12.97 27.68 -22.79
C HIS A 270 11.76 26.76 -22.63
N LEU A 271 10.55 27.33 -22.53
CA LEU A 271 9.28 26.63 -22.34
C LEU A 271 8.26 26.97 -23.44
N SER A 272 8.66 27.43 -24.64
CA SER A 272 7.71 27.67 -25.77
C SER A 272 7.09 26.41 -26.37
N LYS A 273 7.22 25.24 -25.71
CA LYS A 273 6.66 23.99 -26.20
C LYS A 273 6.15 23.10 -25.07
N ILE A 274 5.01 22.46 -25.32
CA ILE A 274 4.50 21.31 -24.56
C ILE A 274 4.65 20.09 -25.46
N ASN A 275 5.66 19.25 -25.22
CA ASN A 275 6.07 18.20 -26.16
C ASN A 275 6.27 18.79 -27.58
N ASP A 276 5.46 18.37 -28.56
CA ASP A 276 5.52 18.87 -29.94
C ASP A 276 4.60 20.07 -30.23
N LEU A 277 3.83 20.54 -29.25
CA LEU A 277 2.94 21.69 -29.37
C LEU A 277 3.71 22.98 -29.10
N ASN A 278 3.83 23.86 -30.09
CA ASN A 278 4.35 25.21 -29.88
C ASN A 278 3.30 26.06 -29.15
N VAL A 279 3.74 26.82 -28.15
CA VAL A 279 2.90 27.70 -27.35
C VAL A 279 3.60 29.04 -27.15
N ASP A 280 2.79 30.09 -27.01
CA ASP A 280 3.22 31.43 -26.62
C ASP A 280 2.72 31.71 -25.19
N ILE A 281 3.57 32.30 -24.35
CA ILE A 281 3.29 32.54 -22.93
C ILE A 281 3.28 34.05 -22.67
N ASP A 282 2.14 34.58 -22.25
CA ASP A 282 1.99 35.95 -21.79
C ASP A 282 1.96 35.99 -20.25
N LEU A 283 2.77 36.86 -19.65
CA LEU A 283 2.91 36.95 -18.19
C LEU A 283 2.58 38.35 -17.69
N ARG A 284 1.61 38.47 -16.79
CA ARG A 284 1.17 39.75 -16.21
C ARG A 284 1.19 39.73 -14.69
N SER A 285 1.56 40.84 -14.07
CA SER A 285 1.49 41.01 -12.62
C SER A 285 0.04 41.22 -12.16
N GLY A 286 -0.32 40.59 -11.05
CA GLY A 286 -1.55 40.82 -10.29
C GLY A 286 -1.29 41.56 -8.99
N THR A 287 -2.21 41.40 -8.03
CA THR A 287 -2.10 42.04 -6.71
C THR A 287 -1.16 41.25 -5.81
N GLY A 288 -0.14 41.89 -5.24
CA GLY A 288 0.85 41.21 -4.40
C GLY A 288 1.68 40.22 -5.22
N ASN A 289 1.83 38.98 -4.75
CA ASN A 289 2.65 37.95 -5.40
C ASN A 289 1.86 37.11 -6.42
N TRP A 290 0.72 37.63 -6.89
CA TRP A 290 -0.10 36.97 -7.90
C TRP A 290 0.40 37.29 -9.31
N TYR A 291 0.50 36.26 -10.16
CA TYR A 291 0.86 36.37 -11.56
C TYR A 291 -0.18 35.69 -12.43
N TYR A 292 -0.57 36.37 -13.51
CA TYR A 292 -1.49 35.86 -14.52
C TYR A 292 -0.69 35.29 -15.68
N VAL A 293 -0.85 33.99 -15.94
CA VAL A 293 -0.17 33.26 -17.01
C VAL A 293 -1.20 32.91 -18.09
N GLU A 294 -1.08 33.48 -19.27
CA GLU A 294 -1.94 33.16 -20.41
C GLU A 294 -1.11 32.43 -21.46
N ILE A 295 -1.53 31.22 -21.82
CA ILE A 295 -0.81 30.37 -22.77
C ILE A 295 -1.71 30.15 -23.98
N ASP A 296 -1.23 30.55 -25.16
CA ASP A 296 -1.94 30.40 -26.41
C ASP A 296 -1.13 29.56 -27.42
N PHE A 297 -1.80 29.05 -28.44
CA PHE A 297 -1.19 28.31 -29.55
C PHE A 297 -2.04 28.42 -30.81
N SER A 298 -1.48 28.14 -31.98
CA SER A 298 -2.25 28.24 -33.22
C SER A 298 -3.43 27.26 -33.25
N THR A 299 -4.57 27.67 -33.81
CA THR A 299 -5.70 26.75 -34.06
C THR A 299 -5.33 25.58 -34.99
N ARG A 300 -4.27 25.74 -35.80
CA ARG A 300 -3.70 24.68 -36.63
C ARG A 300 -3.09 23.54 -35.81
N ASP A 301 -2.69 23.81 -34.56
CA ASP A 301 -2.08 22.82 -33.67
C ASP A 301 -3.08 22.13 -32.74
N ASN A 302 -4.40 22.31 -32.96
CA ASN A 302 -5.44 21.63 -32.18
C ASN A 302 -5.33 20.10 -32.20
N SER A 303 -4.76 19.51 -33.25
CA SER A 303 -4.48 18.06 -33.29
C SER A 303 -3.35 17.68 -32.34
N ARG A 304 -2.28 18.48 -32.27
CA ARG A 304 -1.16 18.26 -31.34
C ARG A 304 -1.61 18.41 -29.90
N TRP A 305 -2.46 19.40 -29.61
CA TRP A 305 -3.11 19.55 -28.30
C TRP A 305 -3.87 18.29 -27.87
N ARG A 306 -4.67 17.69 -28.76
CA ARG A 306 -5.42 16.46 -28.45
C ARG A 306 -4.54 15.21 -28.27
N ASN A 307 -3.27 15.27 -28.66
CA ASN A 307 -2.31 14.20 -28.40
C ASN A 307 -1.65 14.32 -27.03
N LEU A 308 -1.81 15.45 -26.34
CA LEU A 308 -1.30 15.64 -24.99
C LEU A 308 -2.21 14.91 -23.99
N SER A 309 -1.57 14.33 -22.98
CA SER A 309 -2.25 13.88 -21.79
C SER A 309 -2.42 15.03 -20.80
N ARG A 310 -3.35 14.87 -19.86
CA ARG A 310 -3.43 15.75 -18.69
C ARG A 310 -2.07 15.94 -18.00
N ARG A 311 -1.31 14.85 -17.82
CA ARG A 311 -0.04 14.87 -17.09
C ARG A 311 1.00 15.75 -17.79
N ASP A 312 1.04 15.74 -19.12
CA ASP A 312 1.93 16.60 -19.90
C ASP A 312 1.64 18.07 -19.61
N VAL A 313 0.35 18.43 -19.55
CA VAL A 313 -0.09 19.80 -19.28
C VAL A 313 0.18 20.20 -17.83
N GLU A 314 -0.11 19.34 -16.86
CA GLU A 314 0.17 19.63 -15.45
C GLU A 314 1.67 19.82 -15.22
N ALA A 315 2.51 18.91 -15.74
CA ALA A 315 3.96 18.99 -15.61
C ALA A 315 4.48 20.31 -16.21
N TYR A 316 4.01 20.68 -17.38
CA TYR A 316 4.39 21.92 -18.04
C TYR A 316 4.01 23.18 -17.23
N ILE A 317 2.81 23.22 -16.64
CA ILE A 317 2.41 24.34 -15.77
C ILE A 317 3.22 24.37 -14.47
N TRP A 318 3.57 23.19 -13.93
CA TRP A 318 4.51 23.10 -12.80
C TRP A 318 5.90 23.62 -13.14
N ASP A 319 6.41 23.34 -14.34
CA ASP A 319 7.69 23.86 -14.83
C ASP A 319 7.68 25.39 -14.88
N ILE A 320 6.60 26.00 -15.38
CA ILE A 320 6.41 27.46 -15.36
C ILE A 320 6.37 27.98 -13.91
N TYR A 321 5.61 27.34 -13.02
CA TYR A 321 5.52 27.74 -11.62
C TYR A 321 6.88 27.68 -10.92
N VAL A 322 7.63 26.60 -11.12
CA VAL A 322 8.98 26.43 -10.55
C VAL A 322 9.93 27.47 -11.12
N ALA A 323 9.87 27.76 -12.43
CA ALA A 323 10.69 28.79 -13.04
C ALA A 323 10.42 30.18 -12.44
N ILE A 324 9.16 30.60 -12.35
CA ILE A 324 8.79 31.90 -11.77
C ILE A 324 9.18 31.95 -10.28
N SER A 325 8.83 30.92 -9.51
CA SER A 325 9.06 30.89 -8.07
C SER A 325 10.54 30.78 -7.68
N SER A 326 11.40 30.30 -8.57
CA SER A 326 12.83 30.11 -8.24
C SER A 326 13.71 31.21 -8.81
N LEU A 327 13.31 31.86 -9.91
CA LEU A 327 14.11 32.87 -10.60
C LEU A 327 13.64 34.31 -10.41
N TYR A 328 12.36 34.52 -10.07
CA TYR A 328 11.78 35.88 -10.06
C TYR A 328 11.11 36.25 -8.73
N ASP A 329 10.21 35.41 -8.21
CA ASP A 329 9.47 35.71 -6.96
C ASP A 329 9.22 34.43 -6.15
N GLU A 330 9.93 34.26 -5.04
CA GLU A 330 9.87 33.07 -4.17
C GLU A 330 8.49 32.77 -3.59
N GLU A 331 7.65 33.79 -3.45
CA GLU A 331 6.30 33.67 -2.91
C GLU A 331 5.23 33.78 -4.01
N ALA A 332 5.64 33.56 -5.26
CA ALA A 332 4.75 33.60 -6.42
C ALA A 332 3.55 32.66 -6.27
N ARG A 333 2.41 33.17 -6.74
CA ARG A 333 1.17 32.43 -6.96
C ARG A 333 0.75 32.67 -8.40
N ILE A 334 0.54 31.59 -9.15
CA ILE A 334 0.09 31.70 -10.54
C ILE A 334 -1.38 31.36 -10.65
N GLN A 335 -2.07 32.09 -11.52
CA GLN A 335 -3.38 31.73 -12.02
C GLN A 335 -3.40 32.01 -13.52
N GLY A 336 -4.20 31.27 -14.28
CA GLY A 336 -4.07 31.36 -15.72
C GLY A 336 -4.93 30.39 -16.49
N ASN A 337 -4.78 30.47 -17.81
CA ASN A 337 -5.47 29.57 -18.73
C ASN A 337 -4.54 29.15 -19.86
N ILE A 338 -4.77 27.94 -20.38
CA ILE A 338 -4.30 27.52 -21.70
C ILE A 338 -5.51 27.58 -22.63
N LYS A 339 -5.55 28.62 -23.48
CA LYS A 339 -6.76 29.00 -24.24
C LYS A 339 -8.02 28.98 -23.34
N ARG A 340 -9.11 28.40 -23.85
CA ARG A 340 -10.36 28.10 -23.14
C ARG A 340 -10.43 26.65 -22.65
N TYR A 341 -9.33 25.91 -22.72
CA TYR A 341 -9.32 24.45 -22.53
C TYR A 341 -8.95 24.06 -21.12
N VAL A 342 -8.04 24.79 -20.50
CA VAL A 342 -7.57 24.52 -19.14
C VAL A 342 -7.49 25.85 -18.40
N SER A 343 -8.02 25.87 -17.18
CA SER A 343 -7.75 26.93 -16.22
C SER A 343 -6.97 26.37 -15.03
N PHE A 344 -6.15 27.19 -14.40
CA PHE A 344 -5.37 26.80 -13.24
C PHE A 344 -5.19 27.95 -12.25
N ASP A 345 -5.04 27.62 -10.98
CA ASP A 345 -4.89 28.56 -9.88
C ASP A 345 -4.09 27.94 -8.72
N THR A 346 -3.28 28.75 -8.03
CA THR A 346 -2.46 28.33 -6.90
C THR A 346 -3.24 28.43 -5.59
N LYS A 347 -3.49 27.28 -4.95
CA LYS A 347 -4.13 27.17 -3.63
C LYS A 347 -3.23 26.43 -2.65
N ALA A 348 -2.90 27.07 -1.53
CA ALA A 348 -2.02 26.52 -0.49
C ALA A 348 -0.69 25.94 -1.04
N LYS A 349 -0.03 26.68 -1.93
CA LYS A 349 1.22 26.29 -2.64
C LYS A 349 1.10 25.06 -3.57
N ASN A 350 -0.12 24.62 -3.88
CA ASN A 350 -0.41 23.64 -4.93
C ASN A 350 -1.16 24.27 -6.09
N ILE A 351 -1.01 23.72 -7.29
CA ILE A 351 -1.76 24.17 -8.47
C ILE A 351 -3.02 23.31 -8.60
N VAL A 352 -4.18 23.96 -8.64
CA VAL A 352 -5.47 23.35 -8.89
C VAL A 352 -5.86 23.66 -10.34
N PHE A 353 -6.31 22.64 -11.06
CA PHE A 353 -6.65 22.72 -12.47
C PHE A 353 -8.14 22.46 -12.69
N SER A 354 -8.73 23.08 -13.71
CA SER A 354 -9.96 22.61 -14.35
C SER A 354 -9.68 22.34 -15.82
N PHE A 355 -10.07 21.15 -16.26
CA PHE A 355 -9.85 20.67 -17.63
C PHE A 355 -11.15 20.55 -18.43
N MET A 356 -12.21 21.25 -17.99
CA MET A 356 -13.52 21.21 -18.63
C MET A 356 -13.41 21.57 -20.12
N ASP A 357 -13.84 20.65 -20.98
CA ASP A 357 -13.79 20.76 -22.45
C ASP A 357 -12.37 20.82 -23.05
N SER A 358 -11.35 20.42 -22.30
CA SER A 358 -9.97 20.38 -22.81
C SER A 358 -9.80 19.44 -24.00
N GLY A 359 -10.49 18.31 -24.02
CA GLY A 359 -10.32 17.28 -25.05
C GLY A 359 -8.96 16.57 -25.01
N LEU A 360 -8.26 16.66 -23.87
CA LEU A 360 -7.03 15.93 -23.58
C LEU A 360 -7.31 14.45 -23.27
N ASP A 361 -6.26 13.63 -23.33
CA ASP A 361 -6.34 12.26 -22.78
C ASP A 361 -6.36 12.30 -21.24
N MET A 362 -7.50 11.93 -20.67
CA MET A 362 -7.75 11.87 -19.22
C MET A 362 -7.42 10.51 -18.60
N LYS A 363 -7.10 9.49 -19.40
CA LYS A 363 -6.99 8.10 -18.91
C LYS A 363 -5.77 7.83 -18.02
N SER A 364 -4.79 8.72 -18.04
CA SER A 364 -3.52 8.55 -17.33
C SER A 364 -3.65 8.54 -15.80
N LYS A 365 -4.66 9.21 -15.23
CA LYS A 365 -4.92 9.27 -13.79
C LYS A 365 -6.36 9.69 -13.50
N VAL A 366 -7.02 9.01 -12.56
CA VAL A 366 -8.37 9.36 -12.13
C VAL A 366 -8.39 10.70 -11.40
N ASP A 367 -9.21 11.63 -11.90
CA ASP A 367 -9.45 12.92 -11.27
C ASP A 367 -10.86 13.00 -10.66
N PRO A 368 -10.98 13.02 -9.33
CA PRO A 368 -12.28 13.15 -8.70
C PRO A 368 -12.93 14.53 -8.95
N VAL A 369 -12.15 15.62 -9.08
CA VAL A 369 -12.68 16.97 -9.31
C VAL A 369 -13.30 17.04 -10.70
N PHE A 370 -12.56 16.58 -11.72
CA PHE A 370 -13.09 16.50 -13.09
C PHE A 370 -14.36 15.63 -13.16
N ILE A 371 -14.42 14.50 -12.44
CA ILE A 371 -15.61 13.65 -12.43
C ILE A 371 -16.80 14.39 -11.80
N GLY A 372 -16.60 15.09 -10.68
CA GLY A 372 -17.64 15.93 -10.08
C GLY A 372 -18.14 17.03 -11.03
N GLU A 373 -17.20 17.77 -11.66
CA GLU A 373 -17.51 18.80 -12.65
C GLU A 373 -18.24 18.24 -13.89
N LEU A 374 -17.79 17.09 -14.39
CA LEU A 374 -18.40 16.37 -15.51
C LEU A 374 -19.85 16.03 -15.20
N LEU A 375 -20.12 15.41 -14.06
CA LEU A 375 -21.47 15.00 -13.65
C LEU A 375 -22.37 16.21 -13.35
N ASN A 376 -21.85 17.25 -12.69
CA ASN A 376 -22.60 18.50 -12.49
C ASN A 376 -23.00 19.14 -13.83
N LYS A 377 -22.14 19.08 -14.84
CA LYS A 377 -22.41 19.62 -16.17
C LYS A 377 -23.39 18.77 -16.98
N THR A 378 -23.22 17.45 -17.00
CA THR A 378 -24.00 16.54 -17.86
C THR A 378 -25.29 16.06 -17.20
N LEU A 379 -25.29 15.92 -15.88
CA LEU A 379 -26.36 15.32 -15.08
C LEU A 379 -26.77 16.18 -13.88
N GLY A 380 -26.38 17.46 -13.82
CA GLY A 380 -26.80 18.41 -12.77
C GLY A 380 -28.32 18.65 -12.73
N LYS A 381 -29.04 18.29 -13.80
CA LYS A 381 -30.49 18.19 -13.82
C LYS A 381 -30.92 16.89 -14.49
N TYR A 382 -31.66 16.06 -13.77
CA TYR A 382 -32.20 14.82 -14.32
C TYR A 382 -33.60 14.56 -13.74
N GLY A 383 -34.52 14.12 -14.59
CA GLY A 383 -35.87 13.78 -14.15
C GLY A 383 -36.69 14.91 -13.50
N GLY A 384 -36.31 16.17 -13.69
CA GLY A 384 -36.95 17.33 -13.05
C GLY A 384 -36.32 17.73 -11.70
N GLU A 385 -35.40 16.92 -11.16
CA GLU A 385 -34.61 17.23 -9.96
C GLU A 385 -33.25 17.84 -10.33
N TYR A 386 -32.68 18.62 -9.43
CA TYR A 386 -31.32 19.15 -9.54
C TYR A 386 -30.38 18.41 -8.59
N PHE A 387 -29.15 18.17 -9.03
CA PHE A 387 -28.16 17.39 -8.31
C PHE A 387 -26.85 18.15 -8.17
N ASP A 388 -26.22 17.98 -7.02
CA ASP A 388 -24.81 18.31 -6.81
C ASP A 388 -23.99 17.03 -6.63
N TYR A 389 -22.89 16.93 -7.37
CA TYR A 389 -21.99 15.78 -7.36
C TYR A 389 -20.64 16.17 -6.76
N THR A 390 -20.25 15.47 -5.70
CA THR A 390 -18.91 15.58 -5.12
C THR A 390 -18.22 14.24 -5.21
N ALA A 391 -17.01 14.23 -5.77
CA ALA A 391 -16.19 13.04 -5.90
C ALA A 391 -14.87 13.18 -5.14
N ARG A 392 -14.34 12.05 -4.66
CA ARG A 392 -13.00 11.92 -4.08
C ARG A 392 -12.46 10.52 -4.35
N ILE A 393 -11.16 10.32 -4.22
CA ILE A 393 -10.54 9.00 -4.34
C ILE A 393 -10.32 8.40 -2.96
N SER A 394 -10.65 7.12 -2.81
CA SER A 394 -10.34 6.30 -1.64
C SER A 394 -9.66 5.02 -2.09
N GLY A 395 -8.33 4.94 -1.91
CA GLY A 395 -7.54 3.85 -2.49
C GLY A 395 -7.51 3.94 -4.03
N TYR A 396 -8.00 2.90 -4.70
CA TYR A 396 -8.17 2.86 -6.15
C TYR A 396 -9.60 3.16 -6.62
N ASP A 397 -10.54 3.28 -5.68
CA ASP A 397 -11.96 3.46 -5.96
C ASP A 397 -12.36 4.94 -5.89
N LEU A 398 -13.38 5.29 -6.67
CA LEU A 398 -14.04 6.59 -6.59
C LEU A 398 -15.13 6.58 -5.53
N GLU A 399 -15.08 7.52 -4.59
CA GLU A 399 -16.18 7.81 -3.68
C GLU A 399 -17.02 8.95 -4.24
N LEU A 400 -18.29 8.68 -4.58
CA LEU A 400 -19.21 9.63 -5.18
C LEU A 400 -20.38 9.96 -4.23
N VAL A 401 -20.56 11.24 -3.93
CA VAL A 401 -21.71 11.74 -3.16
C VAL A 401 -22.63 12.50 -4.11
N ILE A 402 -23.90 12.10 -4.13
CA ILE A 402 -24.96 12.70 -4.92
C ILE A 402 -25.94 13.37 -3.96
N THR A 403 -26.15 14.67 -4.12
CA THR A 403 -27.06 15.45 -3.27
C THR A 403 -28.20 16.03 -4.12
N PRO A 404 -29.43 15.47 -4.05
CA PRO A 404 -30.59 16.08 -4.69
C PRO A 404 -30.96 17.39 -3.99
N SER A 405 -31.43 18.38 -4.76
CA SER A 405 -31.83 19.69 -4.23
C SER A 405 -33.13 19.61 -3.43
N HIS A 406 -34.08 18.76 -3.85
CA HIS A 406 -35.31 18.47 -3.11
C HIS A 406 -35.36 16.98 -2.72
N SER A 407 -35.09 16.69 -1.44
CA SER A 407 -35.01 15.31 -0.93
C SER A 407 -36.27 14.48 -1.23
N ASP A 408 -37.44 15.07 -1.00
CA ASP A 408 -38.73 14.37 -1.01
C ASP A 408 -39.23 14.07 -2.43
N TYR A 409 -38.67 14.75 -3.45
CA TYR A 409 -39.09 14.57 -4.83
C TYR A 409 -38.45 13.33 -5.45
N MET A 410 -37.13 13.15 -5.28
CA MET A 410 -36.42 11.97 -5.78
C MET A 410 -36.76 10.71 -4.98
N GLU A 411 -37.02 10.83 -3.68
CA GLU A 411 -37.42 9.69 -2.84
C GLU A 411 -38.63 8.94 -3.43
N ARG A 412 -39.62 9.69 -3.94
CA ARG A 412 -40.84 9.16 -4.57
C ARG A 412 -40.66 8.57 -5.98
N TRP A 413 -39.44 8.59 -6.52
CA TRP A 413 -39.18 7.98 -7.83
C TRP A 413 -39.30 6.46 -7.77
N SER A 414 -39.72 5.84 -8.88
CA SER A 414 -39.68 4.39 -8.99
C SER A 414 -38.23 3.89 -8.89
N PRO A 415 -38.00 2.66 -8.40
CA PRO A 415 -36.65 2.09 -8.33
C PRO A 415 -35.95 2.07 -9.69
N SER A 416 -36.69 1.78 -10.77
CA SER A 416 -36.19 1.81 -12.15
C SER A 416 -35.65 3.18 -12.56
N ARG A 417 -36.30 4.28 -12.13
CA ARG A 417 -35.86 5.63 -12.46
C ARG A 417 -34.64 6.05 -11.65
N LYS A 418 -34.54 5.61 -10.40
CA LYS A 418 -33.33 5.77 -9.58
C LYS A 418 -32.15 5.01 -10.21
N LEU A 419 -32.37 3.78 -10.71
CA LEU A 419 -31.38 2.99 -11.43
C LEU A 419 -30.92 3.63 -12.75
N ASP A 420 -31.83 4.15 -13.58
CA ASP A 420 -31.47 4.83 -14.85
C ASP A 420 -30.55 6.05 -14.60
N LEU A 421 -30.73 6.79 -13.50
CA LEU A 421 -29.79 7.85 -13.12
C LEU A 421 -28.39 7.28 -12.84
N LEU A 422 -28.29 6.20 -12.05
CA LEU A 422 -27.00 5.59 -11.71
C LEU A 422 -26.31 4.99 -12.95
N GLU A 423 -27.06 4.42 -13.90
CA GLU A 423 -26.55 3.92 -15.18
C GLU A 423 -26.04 5.04 -16.09
N ARG A 424 -26.69 6.21 -16.09
CA ARG A 424 -26.20 7.40 -16.80
C ARG A 424 -24.91 7.92 -16.19
N ILE A 425 -24.83 7.97 -14.85
CA ILE A 425 -23.60 8.33 -14.14
C ILE A 425 -22.48 7.37 -14.52
N ASN A 426 -22.74 6.06 -14.48
CA ASN A 426 -21.80 5.02 -14.93
C ASN A 426 -21.32 5.29 -16.36
N SER A 427 -22.25 5.56 -17.28
CA SER A 427 -21.95 5.83 -18.69
C SER A 427 -21.07 7.06 -18.89
N GLU A 428 -21.32 8.16 -18.16
CA GLU A 428 -20.51 9.38 -18.25
C GLU A 428 -19.09 9.17 -17.68
N ILE A 429 -18.96 8.48 -16.55
CA ILE A 429 -17.65 8.17 -15.94
C ILE A 429 -16.83 7.26 -16.85
N ARG A 430 -17.42 6.18 -17.39
CA ARG A 430 -16.70 5.16 -18.16
C ARG A 430 -16.17 5.64 -19.51
N ARG A 431 -16.72 6.71 -20.09
CA ARG A 431 -16.15 7.35 -21.29
C ARG A 431 -14.70 7.76 -21.09
N TYR A 432 -14.34 8.14 -19.86
CA TYR A 432 -13.00 8.56 -19.48
C TYR A 432 -12.26 7.48 -18.67
N TYR A 433 -12.97 6.75 -17.80
CA TYR A 433 -12.38 5.77 -16.88
C TYR A 433 -13.11 4.41 -16.96
N PRO A 434 -12.87 3.60 -18.00
CA PRO A 434 -13.68 2.42 -18.32
C PRO A 434 -13.60 1.29 -17.27
N GLY A 435 -12.57 1.26 -16.43
CA GLY A 435 -12.39 0.26 -15.37
C GLY A 435 -12.50 0.83 -13.95
N LEU A 436 -12.96 2.07 -13.78
CA LEU A 436 -13.05 2.69 -12.47
C LEU A 436 -14.24 2.15 -11.70
N LYS A 437 -13.95 1.57 -10.54
CA LYS A 437 -14.98 1.20 -9.56
C LYS A 437 -15.45 2.44 -8.82
N VAL A 438 -16.76 2.55 -8.64
CA VAL A 438 -17.39 3.67 -7.93
C VAL A 438 -18.15 3.14 -6.73
N ASN A 439 -17.83 3.65 -5.55
CA ASN A 439 -18.64 3.51 -4.34
C ASN A 439 -19.39 4.82 -4.15
N GLY A 440 -20.71 4.76 -4.08
CA GLY A 440 -21.52 5.96 -4.13
C GLY A 440 -22.63 5.98 -3.10
N LYS A 441 -23.05 7.20 -2.75
CA LYS A 441 -24.24 7.41 -1.93
C LYS A 441 -25.06 8.59 -2.41
N VAL A 442 -26.38 8.39 -2.44
CA VAL A 442 -27.36 9.49 -2.57
C VAL A 442 -27.73 9.93 -1.16
N VAL A 443 -27.41 11.17 -0.81
CA VAL A 443 -27.61 11.71 0.55
C VAL A 443 -28.83 12.62 0.54
N TYR A 444 -29.84 12.23 1.31
CA TYR A 444 -31.02 13.06 1.59
C TYR A 444 -30.81 13.85 2.88
N LYS A 445 -31.47 15.00 2.99
CA LYS A 445 -31.31 15.88 4.16
C LYS A 445 -31.83 15.26 5.46
N ASP A 446 -32.88 14.43 5.39
CA ASP A 446 -33.57 13.86 6.54
C ASP A 446 -34.10 12.42 6.30
N LEU A 447 -33.58 11.71 5.28
CA LEU A 447 -34.03 10.37 4.89
C LEU A 447 -32.84 9.41 4.77
N GLU A 448 -33.12 8.11 4.75
CA GLU A 448 -32.09 7.07 4.61
C GLU A 448 -31.37 7.19 3.26
N SER A 449 -30.04 7.15 3.28
CA SER A 449 -29.23 7.27 2.07
C SER A 449 -29.27 6.01 1.23
N ILE A 450 -29.32 6.17 -0.10
CA ILE A 450 -29.13 5.05 -1.02
C ILE A 450 -27.64 4.84 -1.18
N SER A 451 -27.13 3.68 -0.75
CA SER A 451 -25.75 3.27 -1.04
C SER A 451 -25.73 2.42 -2.31
N PHE A 452 -24.77 2.66 -3.19
CA PHE A 452 -24.60 1.90 -4.42
C PHE A 452 -23.13 1.69 -4.75
N THR A 453 -22.86 0.65 -5.53
CA THR A 453 -21.57 0.41 -6.16
C THR A 453 -21.76 0.30 -7.67
N ILE A 454 -20.74 0.69 -8.41
CA ILE A 454 -20.63 0.49 -9.85
C ILE A 454 -19.34 -0.26 -10.08
N ASP A 455 -19.46 -1.51 -10.51
CA ASP A 455 -18.32 -2.38 -10.79
C ASP A 455 -18.64 -3.25 -12.02
N ASP A 456 -17.66 -3.47 -12.89
CA ASP A 456 -17.82 -4.21 -14.16
C ASP A 456 -19.10 -3.87 -14.96
N ASN A 457 -19.36 -2.57 -15.12
CA ASN A 457 -20.52 -1.99 -15.80
C ASN A 457 -21.88 -2.27 -15.16
N LYS A 458 -21.89 -2.76 -13.92
CA LYS A 458 -23.10 -3.15 -13.19
C LYS A 458 -23.31 -2.26 -11.97
N VAL A 459 -24.53 -1.76 -11.84
CA VAL A 459 -24.96 -1.00 -10.67
C VAL A 459 -25.52 -1.97 -9.63
N ARG A 460 -25.01 -1.94 -8.40
CA ARG A 460 -25.52 -2.75 -7.28
C ARG A 460 -25.88 -1.84 -6.11
N SER A 461 -27.00 -2.10 -5.46
CA SER A 461 -27.47 -1.30 -4.33
C SER A 461 -28.46 -2.11 -3.50
N THR A 462 -28.06 -2.47 -2.29
CA THR A 462 -28.92 -3.23 -1.36
C THR A 462 -30.19 -2.46 -1.01
N THR A 463 -30.08 -1.14 -0.82
CA THR A 463 -31.23 -0.26 -0.57
C THR A 463 -32.22 -0.29 -1.75
N LEU A 464 -31.75 -0.11 -2.99
CA LEU A 464 -32.64 -0.14 -4.15
C LEU A 464 -33.19 -1.55 -4.45
N MET A 465 -32.50 -2.61 -4.04
CA MET A 465 -33.04 -3.98 -4.13
C MET A 465 -34.23 -4.17 -3.18
N ALA A 466 -34.16 -3.61 -1.97
CA ALA A 466 -35.30 -3.58 -1.05
C ALA A 466 -36.46 -2.77 -1.63
N ASP A 467 -36.19 -1.57 -2.17
CA ASP A 467 -37.21 -0.77 -2.89
C ASP A 467 -37.81 -1.54 -4.08
N THR A 468 -37.00 -2.34 -4.79
CA THR A 468 -37.46 -3.19 -5.90
C THR A 468 -38.40 -4.28 -5.38
N ALA A 469 -38.06 -4.97 -4.29
CA ALA A 469 -38.92 -5.98 -3.68
C ALA A 469 -40.24 -5.37 -3.18
N GLU A 470 -40.19 -4.18 -2.57
CA GLU A 470 -41.39 -3.45 -2.16
C GLU A 470 -42.28 -3.08 -3.36
N TYR A 471 -41.66 -2.60 -4.45
CA TYR A 471 -42.38 -2.34 -5.70
C TYR A 471 -43.07 -3.61 -6.23
N LEU A 472 -42.39 -4.76 -6.22
CA LEU A 472 -42.97 -6.03 -6.61
C LEU A 472 -44.14 -6.43 -5.71
N ASN A 473 -44.00 -6.26 -4.39
CA ASN A 473 -45.08 -6.53 -3.44
C ASN A 473 -46.31 -5.64 -3.71
N ASN A 474 -46.10 -4.36 -4.00
CA ASN A 474 -47.18 -3.42 -4.29
C ASN A 474 -47.84 -3.69 -5.64
N ARG A 475 -47.07 -4.09 -6.65
CA ARG A 475 -47.56 -4.25 -8.03
C ARG A 475 -48.07 -5.66 -8.35
N TYR A 476 -47.40 -6.68 -7.84
CA TYR A 476 -47.57 -8.10 -8.18
C TYR A 476 -47.86 -8.98 -6.95
N GLY A 477 -48.09 -8.39 -5.77
CA GLY A 477 -48.30 -9.12 -4.50
C GLY A 477 -49.63 -9.86 -4.36
N VAL A 478 -50.36 -10.06 -5.46
CA VAL A 478 -51.61 -10.81 -5.48
C VAL A 478 -51.72 -11.58 -6.79
N LEU A 479 -51.90 -12.90 -6.68
CA LEU A 479 -52.28 -13.77 -7.79
C LEU A 479 -53.79 -14.00 -7.74
N TYR A 480 -54.48 -13.74 -8.85
CA TYR A 480 -55.89 -14.05 -9.04
C TYR A 480 -56.01 -15.28 -9.94
N THR A 481 -56.47 -16.39 -9.39
CA THR A 481 -56.62 -17.65 -10.15
C THR A 481 -57.85 -18.41 -9.66
N ASN A 482 -58.62 -19.01 -10.58
CA ASN A 482 -59.81 -19.81 -10.27
C ASN A 482 -60.81 -19.16 -9.28
N GLY A 483 -60.98 -17.83 -9.35
CA GLY A 483 -61.85 -17.08 -8.43
C GLY A 483 -61.33 -16.96 -7.00
N VAL A 484 -60.07 -17.33 -6.76
CA VAL A 484 -59.36 -17.19 -5.48
C VAL A 484 -58.36 -16.05 -5.58
N ARG A 485 -58.26 -15.26 -4.52
CA ARG A 485 -57.25 -14.22 -4.34
C ARG A 485 -56.14 -14.76 -3.44
N ILE A 486 -54.94 -14.94 -3.99
CA ILE A 486 -53.77 -15.47 -3.28
C ILE A 486 -52.79 -14.32 -3.03
N PRO A 487 -52.60 -13.86 -1.78
CA PRO A 487 -51.53 -12.94 -1.44
C PRO A 487 -50.16 -13.55 -1.71
N ILE A 488 -49.23 -12.76 -2.25
CA ILE A 488 -47.85 -13.14 -2.56
C ILE A 488 -46.91 -12.12 -1.95
N LYS A 489 -45.81 -12.60 -1.36
CA LYS A 489 -44.73 -11.78 -0.85
C LYS A 489 -43.42 -12.11 -1.57
N TYR A 490 -42.75 -11.09 -2.10
CA TYR A 490 -41.46 -11.17 -2.77
C TYR A 490 -40.35 -10.69 -1.83
N SER A 491 -39.23 -11.40 -1.85
CA SER A 491 -37.95 -10.97 -1.27
C SER A 491 -36.84 -11.17 -2.30
N LEU A 492 -36.01 -10.16 -2.51
CA LEU A 492 -34.95 -10.18 -3.51
C LEU A 492 -33.58 -10.09 -2.83
N ASN A 493 -32.71 -11.05 -3.08
CA ASN A 493 -31.37 -11.11 -2.49
C ASN A 493 -30.30 -11.22 -3.57
N GLN A 494 -29.19 -10.53 -3.37
CA GLN A 494 -28.01 -10.69 -4.22
C GLN A 494 -27.25 -11.94 -3.77
N VAL A 495 -26.94 -12.84 -4.70
CA VAL A 495 -26.08 -14.00 -4.45
C VAL A 495 -24.63 -13.62 -4.75
N ASP A 496 -24.40 -13.03 -5.91
CA ASP A 496 -23.13 -12.47 -6.35
C ASP A 496 -23.39 -11.30 -7.32
N ASN A 497 -22.36 -10.83 -8.04
CA ASN A 497 -22.52 -9.69 -8.93
C ASN A 497 -23.44 -9.95 -10.12
N ASP A 498 -23.65 -11.20 -10.52
CA ASP A 498 -24.42 -11.59 -11.70
C ASP A 498 -25.72 -12.31 -11.36
N ASN A 499 -25.86 -12.82 -10.14
CA ASN A 499 -26.89 -13.77 -9.77
C ASN A 499 -27.73 -13.26 -8.61
N PHE A 500 -29.04 -13.15 -8.83
CA PHE A 500 -30.02 -12.72 -7.85
C PHE A 500 -30.95 -13.87 -7.50
N LYS A 501 -31.30 -13.99 -6.22
CA LYS A 501 -32.28 -14.96 -5.74
C LYS A 501 -33.57 -14.24 -5.38
N LEU A 502 -34.64 -14.57 -6.09
CA LEU A 502 -36.00 -14.14 -5.80
C LEU A 502 -36.72 -15.24 -5.02
N MET A 503 -37.08 -14.92 -3.78
CA MET A 503 -37.91 -15.76 -2.93
C MET A 503 -39.36 -15.26 -3.00
N VAL A 504 -40.29 -16.17 -3.19
CA VAL A 504 -41.72 -15.85 -3.36
C VAL A 504 -42.54 -16.70 -2.41
N ASP A 505 -43.19 -16.09 -1.44
CA ASP A 505 -44.04 -16.77 -0.46
C ASP A 505 -45.52 -16.53 -0.78
N MET A 506 -46.28 -17.59 -1.03
CA MET A 506 -47.72 -17.52 -1.25
C MET A 506 -48.48 -17.81 0.04
N ASP A 507 -49.46 -16.98 0.37
CA ASP A 507 -50.40 -17.25 1.46
C ASP A 507 -51.54 -18.17 0.99
N PHE A 508 -51.17 -19.35 0.50
CA PHE A 508 -52.08 -20.37 0.00
C PHE A 508 -51.38 -21.75 0.06
N SER A 509 -52.14 -22.84 0.24
CA SER A 509 -51.58 -24.20 0.24
C SER A 509 -51.87 -24.87 -1.08
N VAL A 510 -50.85 -25.46 -1.71
CA VAL A 510 -51.01 -26.17 -3.00
C VAL A 510 -51.75 -27.51 -2.85
N SER A 511 -51.98 -27.97 -1.63
CA SER A 511 -52.84 -29.12 -1.33
C SER A 511 -54.34 -28.77 -1.25
N ASP A 512 -54.72 -27.49 -1.33
CA ASP A 512 -56.12 -27.08 -1.39
C ASP A 512 -56.74 -27.50 -2.74
N SER A 513 -57.96 -28.04 -2.71
CA SER A 513 -58.71 -28.47 -3.90
C SER A 513 -58.90 -27.40 -4.98
N LYS A 514 -58.77 -26.12 -4.63
CA LYS A 514 -58.83 -24.99 -5.58
C LYS A 514 -57.51 -24.78 -6.35
N TRP A 515 -56.41 -25.40 -5.92
CA TRP A 515 -55.15 -25.44 -6.66
C TRP A 515 -55.23 -26.46 -7.79
N ASN A 516 -54.98 -26.05 -9.03
CA ASN A 516 -54.95 -26.94 -10.18
C ASN A 516 -53.92 -26.50 -11.22
N THR A 517 -53.84 -27.20 -12.35
CA THR A 517 -52.90 -26.90 -13.44
C THR A 517 -53.03 -25.45 -13.94
N SER A 518 -54.24 -24.91 -14.06
CA SER A 518 -54.46 -23.52 -14.48
C SER A 518 -53.84 -22.52 -13.48
N SER A 519 -53.95 -22.78 -12.17
CA SER A 519 -53.29 -21.94 -11.16
C SER A 519 -51.77 -21.98 -11.23
N LYS A 520 -51.22 -23.14 -11.63
CA LYS A 520 -49.77 -23.28 -11.84
C LYS A 520 -49.30 -22.52 -13.08
N ASP A 521 -50.09 -22.51 -14.14
CA ASP A 521 -49.80 -21.75 -15.36
C ASP A 521 -49.92 -20.24 -15.11
N ASP A 522 -50.99 -19.78 -14.43
CA ASP A 522 -51.15 -18.37 -14.03
C ASP A 522 -49.98 -17.88 -13.15
N LEU A 523 -49.51 -18.73 -12.23
CA LEU A 523 -48.33 -18.44 -11.41
C LEU A 523 -47.06 -18.35 -12.28
N ALA A 524 -46.87 -19.27 -13.23
CA ALA A 524 -45.69 -19.28 -14.10
C ALA A 524 -45.62 -18.02 -14.97
N ASP A 525 -46.75 -17.55 -15.50
CA ASP A 525 -46.84 -16.31 -16.27
C ASP A 525 -46.52 -15.08 -15.43
N LEU A 526 -47.08 -14.99 -14.22
CA LEU A 526 -46.75 -13.92 -13.28
C LEU A 526 -45.24 -13.92 -12.94
N MET A 527 -44.66 -15.09 -12.69
CA MET A 527 -43.22 -15.21 -12.41
C MET A 527 -42.38 -14.77 -13.61
N ASN A 528 -42.79 -15.09 -14.84
CA ASN A 528 -42.08 -14.64 -16.05
C ASN A 528 -42.06 -13.11 -16.17
N GLU A 529 -43.18 -12.44 -15.88
CA GLU A 529 -43.25 -10.97 -15.88
C GLU A 529 -42.34 -10.36 -14.80
N VAL A 530 -42.41 -10.89 -13.58
CA VAL A 530 -41.58 -10.43 -12.45
C VAL A 530 -40.08 -10.64 -12.74
N MET A 531 -39.70 -11.81 -13.25
CA MET A 531 -38.31 -12.10 -13.61
C MET A 531 -37.81 -11.16 -14.68
N LYS A 532 -38.57 -10.94 -15.75
CA LYS A 532 -38.19 -10.01 -16.82
C LYS A 532 -37.96 -8.60 -16.29
N LEU A 533 -38.83 -8.11 -15.41
CA LEU A 533 -38.66 -6.80 -14.79
C LEU A 533 -37.35 -6.71 -13.99
N ILE A 534 -37.02 -7.73 -13.18
CA ILE A 534 -35.77 -7.73 -12.40
C ILE A 534 -34.55 -7.79 -13.32
N VAL A 535 -34.59 -8.67 -14.33
CA VAL A 535 -33.53 -8.82 -15.34
C VAL A 535 -33.28 -7.49 -16.05
N ASP A 536 -34.34 -6.84 -16.55
CA ASP A 536 -34.27 -5.56 -17.26
C ASP A 536 -33.76 -4.42 -16.36
N MET A 537 -34.07 -4.45 -15.06
CA MET A 537 -33.66 -3.41 -14.10
C MET A 537 -32.24 -3.58 -13.56
N TRP A 538 -31.79 -4.83 -13.38
CA TRP A 538 -30.57 -5.11 -12.62
C TRP A 538 -29.45 -5.72 -13.45
N ASP A 539 -29.71 -6.04 -14.72
CA ASP A 539 -28.76 -6.74 -15.58
C ASP A 539 -28.12 -7.97 -14.90
N ALA A 540 -28.99 -8.86 -14.41
CA ALA A 540 -28.62 -10.02 -13.62
C ALA A 540 -29.43 -11.27 -14.01
N ASN A 541 -28.83 -12.44 -13.78
CA ASN A 541 -29.54 -13.73 -13.79
C ASN A 541 -30.42 -13.81 -12.54
N VAL A 542 -31.60 -14.42 -12.66
CA VAL A 542 -32.55 -14.53 -11.55
C VAL A 542 -32.90 -16.00 -11.30
N PHE A 543 -32.69 -16.42 -10.05
CA PHE A 543 -33.04 -17.72 -9.48
C PHE A 543 -34.30 -17.56 -8.66
N VAL A 544 -35.40 -18.18 -9.09
CA VAL A 544 -36.70 -18.04 -8.40
C VAL A 544 -36.99 -19.30 -7.62
N GLN A 545 -37.42 -19.13 -6.37
CA GLN A 545 -38.00 -20.19 -5.55
C GLN A 545 -39.35 -19.71 -4.99
N VAL A 546 -40.41 -20.46 -5.29
CA VAL A 546 -41.77 -20.16 -4.83
C VAL A 546 -42.20 -21.18 -3.79
N PHE A 547 -42.64 -20.71 -2.64
CA PHE A 547 -43.11 -21.50 -1.50
C PHE A 547 -44.59 -21.26 -1.25
N ASP A 548 -45.29 -22.31 -0.82
CA ASP A 548 -46.66 -22.21 -0.33
C ASP A 548 -46.70 -21.84 1.17
N LYS A 549 -47.89 -21.66 1.74
CA LYS A 549 -48.04 -21.31 3.16
C LYS A 549 -47.53 -22.39 4.13
N SER A 550 -47.34 -23.61 3.65
CA SER A 550 -46.76 -24.74 4.39
C SER A 550 -45.27 -24.91 4.11
N GLN A 551 -44.64 -23.95 3.43
CA GLN A 551 -43.22 -23.94 3.06
C GLN A 551 -42.83 -25.09 2.12
N TYR A 552 -43.79 -25.63 1.37
CA TYR A 552 -43.52 -26.57 0.30
C TYR A 552 -43.02 -25.83 -0.94
N LEU A 553 -41.92 -26.29 -1.54
CA LEU A 553 -41.39 -25.72 -2.79
C LEU A 553 -42.36 -26.05 -3.95
N VAL A 554 -43.03 -25.02 -4.43
CA VAL A 554 -44.04 -25.12 -5.50
C VAL A 554 -43.41 -25.02 -6.87
N TYR A 555 -42.38 -24.18 -6.99
CA TYR A 555 -41.80 -23.77 -8.28
C TYR A 555 -40.34 -23.35 -8.11
N GLU A 556 -39.45 -23.81 -9.00
CA GLU A 556 -38.04 -23.40 -9.08
C GLU A 556 -37.63 -23.16 -10.54
N TYR A 557 -36.96 -22.03 -10.83
CA TYR A 557 -36.60 -21.63 -12.19
C TYR A 557 -35.31 -20.81 -12.24
N ILE A 558 -34.57 -20.88 -13.36
CA ILE A 558 -33.35 -20.12 -13.64
C ILE A 558 -33.53 -19.34 -14.95
N VAL A 559 -33.36 -18.02 -14.93
CA VAL A 559 -33.27 -17.18 -16.16
C VAL A 559 -31.84 -16.68 -16.33
N SER A 560 -31.28 -16.88 -17.52
CA SER A 560 -30.08 -16.19 -18.01
C SER A 560 -30.40 -15.43 -19.30
N GLN A 561 -29.78 -14.27 -19.50
CA GLN A 561 -30.10 -13.32 -20.57
C GLN A 561 -29.54 -13.80 -21.92
N ASP A 562 -30.31 -14.52 -22.74
CA ASP A 562 -30.11 -14.71 -24.21
C ASP A 562 -29.63 -16.08 -24.72
N THR A 563 -29.37 -17.08 -23.88
CA THR A 563 -29.02 -18.44 -24.36
C THR A 563 -29.94 -19.50 -23.78
N VAL A 564 -30.42 -20.41 -24.62
CA VAL A 564 -31.16 -21.59 -24.18
C VAL A 564 -30.23 -22.45 -23.32
N GLN A 565 -30.66 -22.77 -22.11
CA GLN A 565 -29.87 -23.58 -21.18
C GLN A 565 -29.58 -24.95 -21.79
N MET A 566 -28.39 -25.48 -21.50
CA MET A 566 -27.93 -26.74 -22.05
C MET A 566 -28.91 -27.89 -21.78
N VAL A 567 -29.00 -28.81 -22.74
CA VAL A 567 -29.77 -30.05 -22.54
C VAL A 567 -29.09 -30.88 -21.46
N ARG A 568 -29.88 -31.43 -20.55
CA ARG A 568 -29.47 -32.39 -19.53
C ARG A 568 -30.14 -33.73 -19.84
N ALA A 569 -29.47 -34.82 -19.47
CA ALA A 569 -30.02 -36.16 -19.54
C ALA A 569 -30.17 -36.75 -18.14
N ASN A 570 -31.19 -37.57 -17.94
CA ASN A 570 -31.34 -38.40 -16.76
C ASN A 570 -31.62 -39.86 -17.18
N PRO A 571 -30.71 -40.82 -16.88
CA PRO A 571 -29.38 -40.63 -16.29
C PRO A 571 -28.45 -39.79 -17.18
N SER A 572 -27.43 -39.14 -16.61
CA SER A 572 -26.56 -38.16 -17.31
C SER A 572 -25.54 -38.77 -18.28
N GLY A 573 -25.52 -40.09 -18.45
CA GLY A 573 -24.51 -40.86 -19.18
C GLY A 573 -23.81 -41.89 -18.26
N GLY A 574 -23.24 -42.94 -18.85
CA GLY A 574 -22.52 -44.00 -18.13
C GLY A 574 -23.04 -45.41 -18.41
N GLU A 575 -22.61 -46.35 -17.57
CA GLU A 575 -23.07 -47.74 -17.62
C GLU A 575 -24.55 -47.82 -17.22
N VAL A 576 -25.38 -48.39 -18.09
CA VAL A 576 -26.82 -48.58 -17.84
C VAL A 576 -27.21 -50.02 -18.18
N VAL A 577 -28.22 -50.55 -17.50
CA VAL A 577 -28.73 -51.90 -17.79
C VAL A 577 -29.56 -51.85 -19.07
N GLU A 578 -29.54 -52.93 -19.86
CA GLU A 578 -30.35 -53.06 -21.08
C GLU A 578 -31.84 -52.73 -20.83
N GLY A 579 -32.41 -51.87 -21.67
CA GLY A 579 -33.81 -51.39 -21.53
C GLY A 579 -33.99 -50.14 -20.66
N SER A 580 -32.92 -49.58 -20.10
CA SER A 580 -32.97 -48.31 -19.34
C SER A 580 -33.48 -47.15 -20.22
N THR A 581 -34.27 -46.24 -19.63
CA THR A 581 -34.79 -45.05 -20.32
C THR A 581 -34.01 -43.80 -19.96
N VAL A 582 -33.68 -42.99 -20.96
CA VAL A 582 -33.06 -41.67 -20.82
C VAL A 582 -34.10 -40.60 -21.11
N THR A 583 -34.26 -39.65 -20.19
CA THR A 583 -35.05 -38.44 -20.42
C THR A 583 -34.14 -37.25 -20.68
N LEU A 584 -34.47 -36.46 -21.70
CA LEU A 584 -33.79 -35.20 -22.00
C LEU A 584 -34.63 -34.02 -21.50
N SER A 585 -33.98 -33.00 -20.95
CA SER A 585 -34.64 -31.76 -20.52
C SER A 585 -33.72 -30.56 -20.69
N THR A 586 -34.30 -29.37 -20.79
CA THR A 586 -33.59 -28.10 -20.61
C THR A 586 -34.41 -27.26 -19.66
N ALA A 587 -33.75 -26.46 -18.83
CA ALA A 587 -34.45 -25.56 -17.90
C ALA A 587 -34.91 -24.26 -18.60
N THR A 588 -34.59 -24.05 -19.87
CA THR A 588 -35.24 -22.99 -20.68
C THR A 588 -36.54 -23.50 -21.29
N ASN A 589 -37.65 -23.07 -20.70
CA ASN A 589 -38.99 -23.50 -21.09
C ASN A 589 -39.36 -23.07 -22.54
N GLY A 590 -40.23 -23.82 -23.21
CA GLY A 590 -40.65 -23.57 -24.60
C GLY A 590 -39.59 -23.89 -25.67
N SER A 591 -38.47 -24.47 -25.27
CA SER A 591 -37.40 -24.86 -26.19
C SER A 591 -37.66 -26.23 -26.80
N ARG A 592 -37.32 -26.40 -28.07
CA ARG A 592 -37.39 -27.67 -28.79
C ARG A 592 -36.02 -28.34 -28.70
N ILE A 593 -35.97 -29.53 -28.13
CA ILE A 593 -34.74 -30.34 -28.02
C ILE A 593 -34.65 -31.23 -29.26
N TYR A 594 -33.55 -31.11 -30.00
CA TYR A 594 -33.23 -31.97 -31.14
C TYR A 594 -32.03 -32.85 -30.82
N TYR A 595 -32.07 -34.12 -31.19
CA TYR A 595 -31.05 -35.10 -30.81
C TYR A 595 -30.75 -36.13 -31.91
N THR A 596 -29.60 -36.80 -31.75
CA THR A 596 -29.13 -37.96 -32.53
C THR A 596 -28.74 -39.08 -31.55
N LEU A 597 -28.77 -40.34 -32.00
CA LEU A 597 -28.45 -41.53 -31.17
C LEU A 597 -27.14 -42.23 -31.56
N ASP A 598 -26.57 -41.84 -32.70
CA ASP A 598 -25.36 -42.42 -33.30
C ASP A 598 -24.12 -41.55 -33.06
N GLY A 599 -24.24 -40.51 -32.23
CA GLY A 599 -23.16 -39.56 -31.95
C GLY A 599 -22.87 -38.54 -33.07
N SER A 600 -23.66 -38.51 -34.15
CA SER A 600 -23.57 -37.46 -35.18
C SER A 600 -24.02 -36.08 -34.65
N MET A 601 -23.59 -34.98 -35.26
CA MET A 601 -23.97 -33.63 -34.79
C MET A 601 -25.47 -33.38 -35.01
N PRO A 602 -26.23 -33.00 -33.96
CA PRO A 602 -27.64 -32.69 -34.11
C PRO A 602 -27.84 -31.33 -34.79
N THR A 603 -28.87 -31.23 -35.62
CA THR A 603 -29.35 -29.98 -36.24
C THR A 603 -30.87 -29.88 -36.03
N ILE A 604 -31.50 -28.78 -36.43
CA ILE A 604 -32.96 -28.63 -36.36
C ILE A 604 -33.73 -29.64 -37.24
N ASN A 605 -33.04 -30.37 -38.13
CA ASN A 605 -33.61 -31.45 -38.94
C ASN A 605 -33.41 -32.84 -38.30
N SER A 606 -32.70 -32.94 -37.17
CA SER A 606 -32.53 -34.18 -36.40
C SER A 606 -33.82 -34.55 -35.66
N ASN A 607 -33.80 -35.66 -34.91
CA ASN A 607 -34.99 -36.13 -34.20
C ASN A 607 -35.43 -35.11 -33.15
N LEU A 608 -36.69 -34.68 -33.21
CA LEU A 608 -37.30 -33.88 -32.16
C LEU A 608 -37.60 -34.77 -30.95
N TYR A 609 -37.14 -34.37 -29.77
CA TYR A 609 -37.44 -35.08 -28.53
C TYR A 609 -38.88 -34.86 -28.10
N THR A 610 -39.69 -35.92 -28.13
CA THR A 610 -41.11 -35.91 -27.75
C THR A 610 -41.49 -37.01 -26.74
N ALA A 611 -40.60 -37.98 -26.49
CA ALA A 611 -40.77 -39.07 -25.53
C ALA A 611 -39.39 -39.59 -25.04
N PRO A 612 -39.32 -40.25 -23.86
CA PRO A 612 -38.08 -40.86 -23.35
C PRO A 612 -37.43 -41.84 -24.34
N ILE A 613 -36.10 -41.89 -24.33
CA ILE A 613 -35.29 -42.70 -25.25
C ILE A 613 -34.93 -44.03 -24.55
N VAL A 614 -35.28 -45.16 -25.17
CA VAL A 614 -34.93 -46.50 -24.64
C VAL A 614 -33.54 -46.90 -25.14
N ILE A 615 -32.66 -47.30 -24.23
CA ILE A 615 -31.29 -47.74 -24.54
C ILE A 615 -31.23 -49.28 -24.60
N SER A 616 -31.22 -49.83 -25.82
CA SER A 616 -31.15 -51.28 -26.09
C SER A 616 -29.78 -51.76 -26.59
N SER A 617 -28.86 -50.84 -26.86
CA SER A 617 -27.44 -51.13 -27.16
C SER A 617 -26.59 -49.92 -26.74
N ASN A 618 -25.26 -50.03 -26.83
CA ASN A 618 -24.38 -48.88 -26.58
C ASN A 618 -24.80 -47.72 -27.49
N THR A 619 -25.08 -46.56 -26.90
CA THR A 619 -25.75 -45.43 -27.57
C THR A 619 -25.06 -44.13 -27.20
N THR A 620 -24.80 -43.26 -28.17
CA THR A 620 -24.28 -41.90 -27.93
C THR A 620 -25.33 -40.89 -28.32
N ILE A 621 -25.92 -40.23 -27.33
CA ILE A 621 -26.92 -39.19 -27.53
C ILE A 621 -26.23 -37.84 -27.62
N LYS A 622 -26.37 -37.13 -28.74
CA LYS A 622 -26.04 -35.69 -28.81
C LYS A 622 -27.31 -34.89 -28.94
N ALA A 623 -27.46 -33.82 -28.15
CA ALA A 623 -28.67 -33.03 -28.13
C ALA A 623 -28.40 -31.53 -27.91
N PHE A 624 -29.21 -30.69 -28.54
CA PHE A 624 -29.24 -29.25 -28.28
C PHE A 624 -30.67 -28.74 -28.29
N ALA A 625 -30.91 -27.62 -27.63
CA ALA A 625 -32.21 -27.01 -27.50
C ALA A 625 -32.25 -25.66 -28.20
N VAL A 626 -33.30 -25.43 -28.98
CA VAL A 626 -33.51 -24.16 -29.68
C VAL A 626 -34.79 -23.50 -29.19
N ARG A 627 -34.77 -22.19 -29.15
CA ARG A 627 -35.96 -21.37 -28.91
C ARG A 627 -35.86 -20.13 -29.74
N ASN A 628 -36.95 -19.80 -30.45
CA ASN A 628 -37.00 -18.61 -31.29
C ASN A 628 -36.73 -17.35 -30.43
N GLY A 629 -35.81 -16.50 -30.89
CA GLY A 629 -35.40 -15.28 -30.17
C GLY A 629 -34.29 -15.48 -29.12
N PHE A 630 -33.77 -16.69 -28.94
CA PHE A 630 -32.62 -17.00 -28.08
C PHE A 630 -31.47 -17.54 -28.94
N LYS A 631 -30.22 -17.45 -28.46
CA LYS A 631 -29.13 -18.26 -29.00
C LYS A 631 -29.37 -19.73 -28.63
N ASP A 632 -29.15 -20.62 -29.58
CA ASP A 632 -29.26 -22.06 -29.38
C ASP A 632 -28.39 -22.51 -28.20
N SER A 633 -28.84 -23.55 -27.49
CA SER A 633 -28.01 -24.12 -26.44
C SER A 633 -26.74 -24.72 -27.05
N PRO A 634 -25.64 -24.80 -26.29
CA PRO A 634 -24.54 -25.69 -26.64
C PRO A 634 -25.05 -27.12 -26.85
N VAL A 635 -24.36 -27.90 -27.70
CA VAL A 635 -24.65 -29.33 -27.89
C VAL A 635 -24.11 -30.11 -26.68
N SER A 636 -25.01 -30.78 -25.98
CA SER A 636 -24.69 -31.73 -24.91
C SER A 636 -24.48 -33.13 -25.50
N THR A 637 -23.51 -33.89 -24.98
CA THR A 637 -23.23 -35.28 -25.39
C THR A 637 -23.37 -36.20 -24.18
N PHE A 638 -24.08 -37.32 -24.34
CA PHE A 638 -24.31 -38.33 -23.32
C PHE A 638 -24.00 -39.72 -23.90
N GLU A 639 -23.07 -40.44 -23.30
CA GLU A 639 -22.65 -41.77 -23.76
C GLU A 639 -23.19 -42.84 -22.82
N TYR A 640 -23.79 -43.90 -23.39
CA TYR A 640 -24.34 -45.02 -22.64
C TYR A 640 -23.69 -46.32 -23.10
N THR A 641 -23.13 -47.04 -22.14
CA THR A 641 -22.62 -48.41 -22.34
C THR A 641 -23.53 -49.38 -21.61
N ILE A 642 -23.92 -50.48 -22.25
CA ILE A 642 -24.77 -51.47 -21.61
C ILE A 642 -23.93 -52.38 -20.73
N VAL A 643 -24.33 -52.50 -19.47
CA VAL A 643 -23.75 -53.43 -18.51
C VAL A 643 -24.84 -54.27 -17.88
N ALA A 644 -24.70 -55.58 -17.98
CA ALA A 644 -25.28 -56.52 -17.03
C ALA A 644 -24.13 -56.98 -16.13
N ASP A 645 -24.08 -56.65 -14.83
CA ASP A 645 -22.96 -57.14 -14.01
C ASP A 645 -23.24 -57.34 -12.50
N ASP A 646 -23.68 -58.55 -12.15
CA ASP A 646 -23.80 -59.06 -10.78
C ASP A 646 -22.44 -59.31 -10.09
N ASN A 647 -21.32 -58.93 -10.70
CA ASN A 647 -19.96 -59.34 -10.31
C ASN A 647 -19.07 -58.21 -9.72
N MET A 648 -19.61 -57.02 -9.41
CA MET A 648 -18.89 -55.92 -8.72
C MET A 648 -19.29 -55.74 -7.25
N ALA A 649 -18.32 -55.37 -6.40
CA ALA A 649 -18.55 -55.02 -4.98
C ALA A 649 -19.43 -53.76 -4.83
N ILE A 650 -20.34 -53.75 -3.84
CA ILE A 650 -21.37 -52.73 -3.63
C ILE A 650 -20.80 -51.37 -3.16
N GLY A 651 -19.61 -51.40 -2.54
CA GLY A 651 -18.89 -50.21 -2.06
C GLY A 651 -19.02 -49.95 -0.56
N LEU A 652 -18.33 -48.90 -0.08
CA LEU A 652 -18.35 -48.46 1.32
C LEU A 652 -19.72 -47.87 1.70
N ASP A 653 -20.15 -48.08 2.94
CA ASP A 653 -21.34 -47.46 3.52
C ASP A 653 -21.09 -46.03 4.01
N SER A 654 -19.87 -45.73 4.48
CA SER A 654 -19.45 -44.36 4.80
C SER A 654 -17.94 -44.18 4.70
N LEU A 655 -17.52 -42.93 4.48
CA LEU A 655 -16.12 -42.51 4.50
C LEU A 655 -16.03 -41.18 5.26
N ARG A 656 -15.22 -41.13 6.31
CA ARG A 656 -15.06 -39.95 7.17
C ARG A 656 -13.59 -39.59 7.35
N PHE A 657 -13.35 -38.31 7.58
CA PHE A 657 -12.06 -37.74 7.95
C PHE A 657 -12.21 -36.96 9.26
N ASP A 658 -11.17 -36.92 10.08
CA ASP A 658 -11.18 -36.18 11.35
C ASP A 658 -11.08 -34.67 11.17
N ILE A 659 -10.38 -34.23 10.12
CA ILE A 659 -10.25 -32.84 9.70
C ILE A 659 -10.51 -32.69 8.20
N GLY A 660 -10.98 -31.50 7.81
CA GLY A 660 -11.29 -31.17 6.42
C GLY A 660 -12.70 -31.52 5.97
N THR A 661 -12.99 -31.20 4.71
CA THR A 661 -14.31 -31.43 4.09
C THR A 661 -14.16 -32.18 2.78
N LEU A 662 -14.98 -33.21 2.59
CA LEU A 662 -15.00 -34.02 1.38
C LEU A 662 -16.02 -33.45 0.39
N SER A 663 -15.60 -33.24 -0.86
CA SER A 663 -16.44 -32.78 -1.96
C SER A 663 -16.31 -33.71 -3.19
N PRO A 664 -17.42 -34.22 -3.76
CA PRO A 664 -18.80 -34.10 -3.25
C PRO A 664 -18.99 -34.80 -1.89
N ARG A 665 -20.15 -34.60 -1.24
CA ARG A 665 -20.49 -35.39 -0.05
C ARG A 665 -20.49 -36.88 -0.42
N PHE A 666 -19.96 -37.72 0.46
CA PHE A 666 -19.75 -39.14 0.18
C PHE A 666 -21.00 -39.87 -0.36
N ASP A 667 -20.85 -40.53 -1.51
CA ASP A 667 -21.78 -41.47 -2.12
C ASP A 667 -21.03 -42.76 -2.51
N ARG A 668 -21.54 -43.94 -2.13
CA ARG A 668 -20.88 -45.23 -2.37
C ARG A 668 -20.63 -45.53 -3.86
N ARG A 669 -21.35 -44.85 -4.76
CA ARG A 669 -21.24 -44.98 -6.21
C ARG A 669 -20.32 -43.95 -6.86
N GLU A 670 -19.92 -42.94 -6.11
CA GLU A 670 -18.94 -41.96 -6.56
C GLU A 670 -17.53 -42.44 -6.21
N SER A 671 -16.62 -42.38 -7.19
CA SER A 671 -15.26 -42.92 -7.07
C SER A 671 -14.21 -41.85 -6.86
N ASN A 672 -14.51 -40.56 -7.08
CA ASN A 672 -13.52 -39.49 -6.96
C ASN A 672 -13.98 -38.37 -6.02
N TYR A 673 -13.07 -37.93 -5.15
CA TYR A 673 -13.32 -36.88 -4.18
C TYR A 673 -12.15 -35.92 -4.07
N THR A 674 -12.44 -34.71 -3.60
CA THR A 674 -11.45 -33.74 -3.12
C THR A 674 -11.64 -33.55 -1.61
N LEU A 675 -10.56 -33.67 -0.85
CA LEU A 675 -10.49 -33.36 0.58
C LEU A 675 -9.76 -32.03 0.77
N SER A 676 -10.49 -31.00 1.17
CA SER A 676 -9.92 -29.68 1.51
C SER A 676 -9.45 -29.65 2.96
N LEU A 677 -8.18 -29.31 3.19
CA LEU A 677 -7.52 -29.28 4.49
C LEU A 677 -6.93 -27.89 4.80
N PRO A 678 -6.89 -27.47 6.08
CA PRO A 678 -6.23 -26.23 6.49
C PRO A 678 -4.73 -26.19 6.13
N TYR A 679 -4.19 -24.99 5.86
CA TYR A 679 -2.76 -24.77 5.59
C TYR A 679 -1.87 -25.36 6.70
N GLY A 680 -0.76 -26.00 6.32
CA GLY A 680 0.20 -26.61 7.25
C GLY A 680 -0.19 -27.98 7.82
N THR A 681 -1.34 -28.55 7.41
CA THR A 681 -1.70 -29.93 7.75
C THR A 681 -0.68 -30.90 7.13
N SER A 682 -0.24 -31.92 7.88
CA SER A 682 0.69 -32.96 7.38
C SER A 682 0.13 -34.38 7.48
N ARG A 683 -0.91 -34.61 8.30
CA ARG A 683 -1.56 -35.92 8.49
C ARG A 683 -3.05 -35.77 8.69
N VAL A 684 -3.81 -36.79 8.31
CA VAL A 684 -5.27 -36.88 8.50
C VAL A 684 -5.67 -38.29 8.89
N LYS A 685 -6.71 -38.46 9.71
CA LYS A 685 -7.29 -39.78 10.01
C LYS A 685 -8.41 -40.11 9.04
N VAL A 686 -8.38 -41.32 8.50
CA VAL A 686 -9.37 -41.85 7.55
C VAL A 686 -10.14 -42.98 8.19
N THR A 687 -11.47 -42.88 8.19
CA THR A 687 -12.39 -43.88 8.77
C THR A 687 -13.36 -44.39 7.70
N PRO A 688 -13.03 -45.46 6.97
CA PRO A 688 -13.94 -46.10 6.02
C PRO A 688 -14.80 -47.18 6.70
N THR A 689 -16.06 -47.30 6.28
CA THR A 689 -17.00 -48.32 6.78
C THR A 689 -17.65 -49.07 5.63
N ALA A 690 -17.72 -50.39 5.71
CA ALA A 690 -18.49 -51.26 4.83
C ALA A 690 -19.18 -52.39 5.63
N GLY A 691 -20.37 -52.78 5.21
CA GLY A 691 -21.17 -53.81 5.87
C GLY A 691 -20.67 -55.24 5.63
N ILE A 692 -19.93 -55.49 4.54
CA ILE A 692 -19.33 -56.78 4.18
C ILE A 692 -18.01 -56.52 3.44
N GLY A 693 -17.11 -57.51 3.38
CA GLY A 693 -15.87 -57.39 2.59
C GLY A 693 -14.67 -56.79 3.35
N ASN A 694 -13.58 -56.54 2.62
CA ASN A 694 -12.33 -56.00 3.15
C ASN A 694 -12.07 -54.59 2.61
N ILE A 695 -11.44 -53.75 3.43
CA ILE A 695 -11.07 -52.38 3.06
C ILE A 695 -9.56 -52.21 3.16
N THR A 696 -8.96 -51.57 2.17
CA THR A 696 -7.57 -51.10 2.23
C THR A 696 -7.50 -49.60 1.99
N VAL A 697 -6.69 -48.89 2.77
CA VAL A 697 -6.38 -47.46 2.63
C VAL A 697 -4.89 -47.33 2.33
N ASN A 698 -4.52 -46.76 1.18
CA ASN A 698 -3.16 -46.73 0.65
C ASN A 698 -2.46 -48.10 0.72
N GLY A 699 -3.20 -49.17 0.40
CA GLY A 699 -2.72 -50.55 0.43
C GLY A 699 -2.64 -51.20 1.83
N THR A 700 -2.85 -50.44 2.91
CA THR A 700 -2.89 -50.98 4.27
C THR A 700 -4.30 -51.45 4.60
N THR A 701 -4.48 -52.67 5.10
CA THR A 701 -5.80 -53.19 5.49
C THR A 701 -6.31 -52.48 6.73
N VAL A 702 -7.56 -52.03 6.70
CA VAL A 702 -8.23 -51.31 7.80
C VAL A 702 -9.56 -52.02 8.07
N ALA A 703 -9.86 -52.29 9.34
CA ALA A 703 -11.15 -52.87 9.70
C ALA A 703 -12.28 -51.85 9.50
N SER A 704 -13.47 -52.34 9.16
CA SER A 704 -14.64 -51.48 8.95
C SER A 704 -14.95 -50.65 10.19
N GLY A 705 -14.96 -49.31 10.04
CA GLY A 705 -15.21 -48.36 11.12
C GLY A 705 -13.96 -47.95 11.93
N ASP A 706 -12.81 -48.60 11.74
CA ASP A 706 -11.54 -48.20 12.36
C ASP A 706 -10.89 -47.03 11.61
N SER A 707 -10.08 -46.27 12.33
CA SER A 707 -9.37 -45.10 11.78
C SER A 707 -7.89 -45.37 11.57
N ILE A 708 -7.34 -44.88 10.46
CA ILE A 708 -5.90 -44.93 10.15
C ILE A 708 -5.35 -43.52 9.89
N ASP A 709 -4.19 -43.21 10.46
CA ASP A 709 -3.46 -41.96 10.17
C ASP A 709 -2.74 -42.07 8.82
N VAL A 710 -3.03 -41.15 7.91
CA VAL A 710 -2.44 -41.06 6.58
C VAL A 710 -1.64 -39.76 6.46
N ASN A 711 -0.42 -39.84 5.93
CA ASN A 711 0.35 -38.65 5.56
C ASN A 711 -0.20 -38.08 4.25
N ILE A 712 -0.47 -36.77 4.21
CA ILE A 712 -1.01 -36.11 3.02
C ILE A 712 -0.02 -36.07 1.85
N ASP A 713 1.29 -36.26 2.09
CA ASP A 713 2.30 -36.43 1.04
C ASP A 713 2.00 -37.64 0.14
N SER A 714 1.17 -38.57 0.61
CA SER A 714 0.68 -39.73 -0.17
C SER A 714 -0.54 -39.40 -1.06
N ASN A 715 -0.69 -38.15 -1.51
CA ASN A 715 -1.78 -37.69 -2.38
C ASN A 715 -1.70 -38.37 -3.77
N PRO A 716 -2.76 -39.06 -4.27
CA PRO A 716 -4.08 -39.22 -3.66
C PRO A 716 -4.18 -40.37 -2.65
N ILE A 717 -5.06 -40.20 -1.66
CA ILE A 717 -5.43 -41.28 -0.73
C ILE A 717 -6.35 -42.24 -1.48
N ASN A 718 -5.90 -43.49 -1.65
CA ASN A 718 -6.63 -44.53 -2.38
C ASN A 718 -7.27 -45.51 -1.41
N ILE A 719 -8.57 -45.74 -1.56
CA ILE A 719 -9.33 -46.70 -0.74
C ILE A 719 -9.95 -47.75 -1.64
N ILE A 720 -9.71 -49.03 -1.35
CA ILE A 720 -10.25 -50.15 -2.13
C ILE A 720 -11.10 -51.03 -1.22
N HIS A 721 -12.31 -51.30 -1.67
CA HIS A 721 -13.27 -52.19 -1.05
C HIS A 721 -13.47 -53.45 -1.91
N THR A 722 -13.33 -54.62 -1.30
CA THR A 722 -13.40 -55.93 -1.97
C THR A 722 -14.45 -56.81 -1.32
N GLU A 723 -15.33 -57.44 -2.10
CA GLU A 723 -16.37 -58.35 -1.59
C GLU A 723 -16.16 -59.79 -2.02
N PRO A 724 -16.36 -60.78 -1.12
CA PRO A 724 -16.32 -62.19 -1.49
C PRO A 724 -17.33 -62.53 -2.59
N GLY A 725 -16.86 -63.22 -3.63
CA GLY A 725 -17.71 -63.64 -4.75
C GLY A 725 -17.96 -62.57 -5.82
N LYS A 726 -17.38 -61.37 -5.67
CA LYS A 726 -17.37 -60.34 -6.71
C LYS A 726 -16.01 -60.33 -7.40
N ALA A 727 -16.01 -60.41 -8.73
CA ALA A 727 -14.79 -60.35 -9.52
C ALA A 727 -14.17 -58.93 -9.60
N LYS A 728 -14.95 -57.88 -9.32
CA LYS A 728 -14.49 -56.47 -9.39
C LYS A 728 -14.61 -55.75 -8.05
N ASN A 729 -13.52 -55.09 -7.65
CA ASN A 729 -13.46 -54.26 -6.44
C ASN A 729 -14.07 -52.86 -6.68
N ARG A 730 -14.46 -52.18 -5.61
CA ARG A 730 -14.88 -50.77 -5.63
C ARG A 730 -13.74 -49.89 -5.11
N SER A 731 -13.37 -48.87 -5.86
CA SER A 731 -12.25 -47.98 -5.51
C SER A 731 -12.69 -46.53 -5.37
N TYR A 732 -12.09 -45.83 -4.40
CA TYR A 732 -12.30 -44.43 -4.08
C TYR A 732 -10.96 -43.71 -4.05
N THR A 733 -10.84 -42.62 -4.81
CA THR A 733 -9.65 -41.80 -4.94
C THR A 733 -9.92 -40.43 -4.32
N ILE A 734 -9.14 -40.06 -3.30
CA ILE A 734 -9.32 -38.80 -2.57
C ILE A 734 -8.10 -37.90 -2.82
N ASN A 735 -8.31 -36.84 -3.59
CA ASN A 735 -7.31 -35.82 -3.89
C ASN A 735 -7.26 -34.78 -2.77
N VAL A 736 -6.10 -34.52 -2.21
CA VAL A 736 -5.93 -33.57 -1.10
C VAL A 736 -5.61 -32.17 -1.63
N LYS A 737 -6.30 -31.15 -1.12
CA LYS A 737 -6.04 -29.73 -1.37
C LYS A 737 -5.78 -29.00 -0.05
N LEU A 738 -4.66 -28.29 0.06
CA LEU A 738 -4.36 -27.37 1.18
C LEU A 738 -4.86 -25.96 0.87
N GLU A 739 -5.26 -25.21 1.91
CA GLU A 739 -5.50 -23.76 1.84
C GLU A 739 -4.18 -22.97 1.71
N ASP A 740 -4.21 -21.76 1.14
CA ASP A 740 -3.02 -20.92 0.87
C ASP A 740 -2.50 -20.15 2.11
N LYS A 741 -1.24 -19.70 2.07
CA LYS A 741 -0.59 -18.88 3.13
C LYS A 741 -0.87 -17.38 2.92
N GLU A 742 -1.38 -16.67 3.93
CA GLU A 742 -1.61 -15.22 3.86
C GLU A 742 -0.31 -14.39 3.98
N GLU A 743 -0.20 -13.32 3.17
CA GLU A 743 0.87 -12.30 3.20
C GLU A 743 0.55 -11.24 4.28
N SER A 744 1.55 -10.73 5.01
CA SER A 744 1.32 -9.80 6.12
C SER A 744 0.79 -8.44 5.61
N ASP A 745 -0.27 -7.96 6.25
CA ASP A 745 -0.92 -6.67 5.96
C ASP A 745 -0.24 -5.48 6.67
N VAL A 746 0.84 -5.72 7.43
CA VAL A 746 1.47 -4.72 8.29
C VAL A 746 2.44 -3.82 7.52
N LYS A 747 2.16 -2.51 7.43
CA LYS A 747 3.01 -1.53 6.72
C LYS A 747 3.13 -0.18 7.42
N LEU A 748 4.28 0.48 7.29
CA LEU A 748 4.46 1.89 7.69
C LEU A 748 3.79 2.83 6.67
N ARG A 749 2.72 3.52 7.09
CA ARG A 749 1.92 4.36 6.18
C ARG A 749 2.26 5.85 6.24
N SER A 750 2.55 6.36 7.44
CA SER A 750 2.89 7.77 7.67
C SER A 750 3.96 7.86 8.76
N TYR A 751 5.01 8.64 8.49
CA TYR A 751 6.09 8.86 9.45
C TYR A 751 6.57 10.31 9.42
N SER A 752 7.12 10.74 10.55
CA SER A 752 7.91 11.95 10.72
C SER A 752 9.35 11.54 11.05
N PHE A 753 10.31 12.14 10.35
CA PHE A 753 11.73 11.87 10.56
C PHE A 753 12.50 13.18 10.55
N ASN A 754 13.16 13.51 11.67
CA ASN A 754 13.86 14.79 11.86
C ASN A 754 15.16 14.60 12.65
N THR A 755 16.24 15.22 12.16
CA THR A 755 17.56 15.25 12.83
C THR A 755 18.04 16.67 13.22
N LEU A 756 17.17 17.69 13.12
CA LEU A 756 17.41 19.07 13.55
C LEU A 756 17.23 19.21 15.07
N GLY A 757 18.23 18.80 15.83
CA GLY A 757 18.27 18.96 17.29
C GLY A 757 18.57 17.66 18.02
N TYR A 758 17.54 16.89 18.37
CA TYR A 758 17.62 15.50 18.83
C TYR A 758 16.86 14.62 17.82
N GLY A 759 17.34 13.40 17.56
CA GLY A 759 16.75 12.54 16.54
C GLY A 759 15.32 12.16 16.92
N ILE A 760 14.37 12.33 15.99
CA ILE A 760 12.98 11.90 16.14
C ILE A 760 12.59 11.06 14.93
N PHE A 761 12.10 9.85 15.19
CA PHE A 761 11.45 8.99 14.22
C PHE A 761 10.15 8.46 14.83
N SER A 762 9.03 8.94 14.31
CA SER A 762 7.70 8.50 14.73
C SER A 762 6.85 8.18 13.53
N GLY A 763 5.85 7.32 13.73
CA GLY A 763 4.96 6.95 12.64
C GLY A 763 3.85 6.03 13.09
N GLN A 764 3.03 5.62 12.13
CA GLN A 764 1.90 4.74 12.35
C GLN A 764 1.94 3.54 11.40
N LEU A 765 1.86 2.34 11.98
CA LEU A 765 1.65 1.10 11.25
C LEU A 765 0.17 0.93 10.89
N THR A 766 -0.07 0.29 9.77
CA THR A 766 -1.40 -0.17 9.33
C THR A 766 -1.42 -1.68 9.23
N GLY A 767 -2.59 -2.31 9.20
CA GLY A 767 -2.74 -3.78 9.23
C GLY A 767 -2.87 -4.34 10.64
N ASN A 768 -2.61 -5.64 10.83
CA ASN A 768 -2.65 -6.29 12.14
C ASN A 768 -1.32 -6.14 12.91
N TYR A 769 -1.04 -4.93 13.36
CA TYR A 769 0.23 -4.53 13.98
C TYR A 769 0.39 -4.94 15.45
N SER A 770 -0.57 -5.63 16.05
CA SER A 770 -0.50 -5.99 17.49
C SER A 770 0.72 -6.85 17.80
N GLY A 771 1.53 -6.42 18.77
CA GLY A 771 2.75 -7.13 19.19
C GLY A 771 3.96 -6.93 18.27
N HIS A 772 3.87 -6.06 17.25
CA HIS A 772 5.00 -5.71 16.39
C HIS A 772 5.89 -4.65 17.04
N ARG A 773 7.15 -4.63 16.60
CA ARG A 773 8.15 -3.63 17.00
C ARG A 773 8.72 -2.93 15.77
N VAL A 774 9.06 -1.66 15.92
CA VAL A 774 9.74 -0.87 14.88
C VAL A 774 11.16 -0.61 15.31
N LYS A 775 12.08 -0.91 14.42
CA LYS A 775 13.52 -0.78 14.62
C LYS A 775 14.08 0.29 13.70
N LEU A 776 14.82 1.25 14.27
CA LEU A 776 15.57 2.27 13.52
C LEU A 776 17.01 1.81 13.36
N LEU A 777 17.54 1.91 12.15
CA LEU A 777 18.91 1.53 11.82
C LEU A 777 19.60 2.62 10.99
N SER A 778 20.92 2.66 11.02
CA SER A 778 21.71 3.36 10.00
C SER A 778 21.56 2.67 8.65
N THR A 779 21.88 3.35 7.55
CA THR A 779 21.93 2.72 6.21
C THR A 779 22.90 1.53 6.17
N THR A 780 23.93 1.49 7.02
CA THR A 780 24.85 0.34 7.17
C THR A 780 24.29 -0.82 7.99
N GLY A 781 23.11 -0.68 8.60
CA GLY A 781 22.44 -1.73 9.37
C GLY A 781 22.74 -1.73 10.87
N SER A 782 23.44 -0.73 11.40
CA SER A 782 23.65 -0.58 12.84
C SER A 782 22.35 -0.10 13.51
N PRO A 783 21.85 -0.76 14.56
CA PRO A 783 20.61 -0.35 15.21
C PRO A 783 20.81 0.89 16.08
N TYR A 784 19.88 1.83 15.99
CA TYR A 784 19.77 2.97 16.90
C TYR A 784 18.86 2.66 18.08
N ASP A 785 17.65 2.19 17.80
CA ASP A 785 16.67 1.83 18.81
C ASP A 785 15.59 0.89 18.24
N GLU A 786 14.86 0.22 19.13
CA GLU A 786 13.75 -0.66 18.81
C GLU A 786 12.61 -0.47 19.82
N VAL A 787 11.42 -0.08 19.33
CA VAL A 787 10.27 0.23 20.19
C VAL A 787 9.06 -0.61 19.82
N SER A 788 8.25 -0.94 20.81
CA SER A 788 6.94 -1.56 20.59
C SER A 788 5.94 -0.53 20.09
N VAL A 789 5.00 -1.00 19.28
CA VAL A 789 3.89 -0.20 18.76
C VAL A 789 2.74 -0.19 19.76
N ASP A 790 2.05 0.95 19.89
CA ASP A 790 0.92 1.09 20.81
C ASP A 790 -0.41 0.53 20.24
N SER A 791 -1.50 0.69 20.99
CA SER A 791 -2.83 0.20 20.58
C SER A 791 -3.39 0.84 19.31
N ASN A 792 -2.88 2.03 18.94
CA ASN A 792 -3.28 2.78 17.76
C ASN A 792 -2.33 2.57 16.57
N GLY A 793 -1.33 1.71 16.71
CA GLY A 793 -0.34 1.49 15.66
C GLY A 793 0.79 2.53 15.69
N GLU A 794 0.84 3.40 16.69
CA GLU A 794 1.81 4.49 16.77
C GLU A 794 3.09 4.04 17.48
N PHE A 795 4.21 4.61 17.05
CA PHE A 795 5.51 4.43 17.69
C PHE A 795 6.30 5.74 17.64
N GLU A 796 7.22 5.89 18.58
CA GLU A 796 8.12 7.02 18.64
C GLU A 796 9.50 6.58 19.16
N ILE A 797 10.54 6.90 18.38
CA ILE A 797 11.94 6.76 18.73
C ILE A 797 12.52 8.17 18.79
N VAL A 798 12.86 8.63 20.00
CA VAL A 798 13.37 9.98 20.26
C VAL A 798 14.72 9.94 20.94
N GLY A 799 15.55 10.96 20.69
CA GLY A 799 16.84 11.11 21.36
C GLY A 799 17.92 10.15 20.86
N PHE A 800 17.72 9.51 19.71
CA PHE A 800 18.79 8.75 19.07
C PHE A 800 19.92 9.69 18.62
N PRO A 801 21.19 9.25 18.70
CA PRO A 801 22.33 10.08 18.36
C PRO A 801 22.28 10.51 16.89
N ILE A 802 22.41 11.81 16.67
CA ILE A 802 22.56 12.39 15.35
C ILE A 802 24.05 12.43 15.03
N ASP A 803 24.61 11.27 14.71
CA ASP A 803 26.01 11.19 14.33
C ASP A 803 26.26 11.75 12.92
N PHE A 804 27.46 12.31 12.73
CA PHE A 804 27.87 12.96 11.49
C PHE A 804 27.84 12.01 10.28
N LEU A 805 28.11 10.72 10.49
CA LEU A 805 28.10 9.72 9.43
C LEU A 805 26.67 9.47 8.93
N SER A 806 25.68 9.48 9.79
CA SER A 806 24.29 9.12 9.45
C SER A 806 23.52 10.30 8.88
N LYS A 807 23.96 11.53 9.18
CA LYS A 807 23.68 12.71 8.35
C LYS A 807 24.28 12.61 6.94
N LEU A 808 25.34 11.83 6.75
CA LEU A 808 26.04 11.67 5.47
C LEU A 808 25.49 10.48 4.64
N ILE A 809 25.05 9.39 5.28
CA ILE A 809 24.66 8.13 4.60
C ILE A 809 23.18 7.73 4.75
N GLY A 810 22.39 8.39 5.59
CA GLY A 810 20.96 8.16 5.78
C GLY A 810 20.60 7.09 6.82
N TYR A 811 19.29 6.85 6.96
CA TYR A 811 18.68 5.96 7.96
C TYR A 811 17.71 4.98 7.27
N LYS A 812 17.41 3.83 7.91
CA LYS A 812 16.40 2.86 7.47
C LYS A 812 15.61 2.32 8.66
N TYR A 813 14.45 1.71 8.40
CA TYR A 813 13.64 1.06 9.42
C TYR A 813 13.31 -0.39 9.05
N GLU A 814 13.01 -1.20 10.07
CA GLU A 814 12.47 -2.57 9.96
C GLU A 814 11.27 -2.72 10.92
N VAL A 815 10.20 -3.38 10.46
CA VAL A 815 9.05 -3.78 11.28
C VAL A 815 9.14 -5.27 11.55
N ILE A 816 9.09 -5.64 12.82
CA ILE A 816 9.39 -7.00 13.29
C ILE A 816 8.16 -7.57 13.99
N ASP A 817 7.74 -8.78 13.60
CA ASP A 817 6.65 -9.49 14.25
C ASP A 817 7.05 -10.07 15.62
N SER A 818 6.07 -10.63 16.34
CA SER A 818 6.28 -11.24 17.66
C SER A 818 7.22 -12.46 17.63
N ASN A 819 7.45 -13.05 16.46
CA ASN A 819 8.35 -14.19 16.24
C ASN A 819 9.75 -13.76 15.78
N GLY A 820 10.00 -12.46 15.57
CA GLY A 820 11.28 -11.92 15.12
C GLY A 820 11.46 -11.84 13.61
N ASN A 821 10.42 -12.04 12.81
CA ASN A 821 10.49 -11.92 11.35
C ASN A 821 10.29 -10.47 10.91
N ILE A 822 11.05 -10.04 9.89
CA ILE A 822 10.86 -8.73 9.25
C ILE A 822 9.65 -8.81 8.33
N VAL A 823 8.64 -7.99 8.60
CA VAL A 823 7.39 -7.92 7.83
C VAL A 823 7.26 -6.65 6.97
N ASP A 824 8.05 -5.61 7.27
CA ASP A 824 8.17 -4.39 6.45
C ASP A 824 9.54 -3.73 6.66
N SER A 825 10.06 -2.98 5.68
CA SER A 825 11.33 -2.25 5.80
C SER A 825 11.47 -1.15 4.74
N GLY A 826 12.27 -0.11 5.01
CA GLY A 826 12.53 0.95 4.05
C GLY A 826 13.55 2.00 4.50
N THR A 827 13.94 2.90 3.59
CA THR A 827 14.84 4.03 3.89
C THR A 827 14.08 5.27 4.34
N LEU A 828 14.67 6.05 5.22
CA LEU A 828 14.10 7.29 5.75
C LEU A 828 14.79 8.50 5.13
N SER A 829 14.01 9.52 4.79
CA SER A 829 14.49 10.82 4.31
C SER A 829 13.96 11.92 5.22
N GLU A 830 14.76 12.97 5.43
CA GLU A 830 14.27 14.21 6.06
C GLU A 830 13.15 14.80 5.21
N ARG A 831 12.05 15.17 5.85
CA ARG A 831 10.88 15.77 5.20
C ARG A 831 10.62 17.16 5.73
#